data_AF-L0DDZ8-F1
#
_entry.id   AF-L0DDZ8-F1
#
_cell.length_a   1.000
_cell.length_b   1.000
_cell.length_c   1.000
_cell.angle_alpha   90.00
_cell.angle_beta   90.00
_cell.angle_gamma   90.00
#
_symmetry.space_group_name_H-M   'P 1'
#
loop_
_entity.id
_entity.type
_entity.pdbx_description
1 polymer ?
#
loop_
_entity_poly.entity_id
_entity_poly.type
_entity_poly.pdbx_seq_one_letter_code
_entity_poly.pdbx_strand_id
1 'polypeptide(L)'
;MNALWLVGLLLAAFQDSEPPEGTPASTNIRGAEYPRVHDDLRITFRIKAPDAQKVEFGFFDNTRYTATKNQDGFWTATTTNPVVPGFHYYRMWIDGVQVNDPASQTFYGTGKDTGAIEVPEKGVDYYQPKDVPHGEVRERWYFSKTTEAWRRIFVYTPPGYDNDRETRYPVLYLQHGGGEDETGWPRQGRMSFVLDNLIAEKKAKPMIVVMEQGYARRPGEPAAPTAPPRPGQPGQNPPRPDFSRMFSAFEDVMIKDLIPMIDTTYRTIPDRESRAMAGLSMGGMQTFQITLKNLDKFAYIGGFSGGGGGFGGTAFDPKTAHGGVMANADEFNKKVRVLWLGIGTTEPQRMYESVKNYHEALGNAGIKHIYYESPGTSHEWLTWRRCLNEFAPLLFASTQTAAPAGALTGQRNGRPRQQQIVLNPDDKPAFPEPPAGIDDEKDVSHGKLEMVSYESKSVGATRKMNVYTPPGYSSEKKYPVLYLLHGIGGDETEWQRFAKPNLLLDNLIAEGKALPMIVVMPNGRAQKNDRAEGNVFASAPAFTAFEKDLLEDVIPTIESKYSVQADPEHRALAGLSMGGGQSLNFGLAHLNTFAWVGGFSSAPNTKPPADLIADPEAAKKQLKLLWIACGNKDNLIRISQGVHAYLQEKGIPHVWHVDGHAHDATEWKNNLYYFAQRLFR
;
A
#
# COMPACT_ATOMS: atom_id res chain seq x y z
N MET A 1 -65.26 53.01 -28.98
CA MET A 1 -65.71 53.23 -27.60
C MET A 1 -64.59 52.84 -26.65
N ASN A 2 -64.20 53.80 -25.83
CA ASN A 2 -63.30 53.82 -24.66
C ASN A 2 -62.79 52.48 -24.07
N ALA A 3 -61.46 52.40 -24.00
CA ALA A 3 -60.60 52.21 -22.81
C ALA A 3 -61.08 51.28 -21.68
N LEU A 4 -60.25 50.30 -21.27
CA LEU A 4 -59.26 50.48 -20.19
C LEU A 4 -58.40 49.22 -19.95
N TRP A 5 -57.21 49.50 -19.44
CA TRP A 5 -56.08 48.63 -19.14
C TRP A 5 -56.31 47.62 -18.02
N LEU A 6 -55.63 46.46 -18.10
CA LEU A 6 -54.98 45.86 -16.94
C LEU A 6 -53.76 45.04 -17.37
N VAL A 7 -52.59 45.58 -17.04
CA VAL A 7 -51.29 44.90 -17.07
C VAL A 7 -51.20 44.05 -15.82
N GLY A 8 -51.03 42.74 -16.00
CA GLY A 8 -50.66 41.79 -14.95
C GLY A 8 -49.36 41.10 -15.36
N LEU A 9 -48.26 41.51 -14.73
CA LEU A 9 -46.95 40.88 -14.83
C LEU A 9 -47.04 39.39 -14.46
N LEU A 10 -46.83 38.51 -15.44
CA LEU A 10 -46.40 37.13 -15.21
C LEU A 10 -44.86 37.13 -15.12
N LEU A 11 -44.35 37.52 -13.95
CA LEU A 11 -43.07 37.02 -13.46
C LEU A 11 -43.30 35.55 -13.11
N ALA A 12 -43.22 34.69 -14.11
CA ALA A 12 -43.11 33.26 -13.90
C ALA A 12 -41.78 33.02 -13.16
N ALA A 13 -41.94 32.49 -11.96
CA ALA A 13 -40.94 31.97 -11.04
C ALA A 13 -39.57 31.72 -11.67
N PHE A 14 -38.55 32.32 -11.05
CA PHE A 14 -37.26 31.65 -10.94
C PHE A 14 -37.52 30.22 -10.45
N GLN A 15 -37.50 29.27 -11.37
CA GLN A 15 -37.11 27.93 -11.01
C GLN A 15 -35.67 28.06 -10.54
N ASP A 16 -35.47 28.06 -9.22
CA ASP A 16 -34.25 27.48 -8.66
C ASP A 16 -34.27 26.00 -9.06
N SER A 17 -33.90 25.72 -10.30
CA SER A 17 -33.60 24.39 -10.79
C SER A 17 -32.36 23.90 -10.03
N GLU A 18 -32.67 23.11 -9.00
CA GLU A 18 -31.88 22.19 -8.17
C GLU A 18 -30.41 22.50 -7.87
N PRO A 19 -30.01 22.34 -6.60
CA PRO A 19 -28.73 21.66 -6.40
C PRO A 19 -28.69 20.69 -5.19
N PRO A 20 -27.83 19.65 -5.23
CA PRO A 20 -27.48 18.82 -6.39
C PRO A 20 -27.28 17.31 -6.08
N GLU A 21 -27.11 16.54 -7.15
CA GLU A 21 -26.34 15.29 -7.28
C GLU A 21 -25.42 14.98 -6.09
N GLY A 22 -25.49 13.77 -5.53
CA GLY A 22 -24.62 13.31 -4.44
C GLY A 22 -25.24 12.11 -3.72
N THR A 23 -24.46 11.32 -2.99
CA THR A 23 -24.94 10.13 -2.30
C THR A 23 -25.05 10.40 -0.79
N PRO A 24 -26.14 10.00 -0.11
CA PRO A 24 -26.21 10.03 1.36
C PRO A 24 -24.99 9.33 1.96
N ALA A 25 -24.34 9.96 2.93
CA ALA A 25 -23.13 9.39 3.51
C ALA A 25 -23.41 8.04 4.17
N SER A 26 -22.47 7.10 4.05
CA SER A 26 -22.62 5.75 4.64
C SER A 26 -22.69 5.75 6.17
N THR A 27 -22.33 6.87 6.80
CA THR A 27 -22.40 7.07 8.25
C THR A 27 -23.75 7.63 8.72
N ASN A 28 -24.69 7.90 7.81
CA ASN A 28 -26.02 8.34 8.18
C ASN A 28 -26.75 7.27 9.00
N ILE A 29 -27.68 7.69 9.86
CA ILE A 29 -28.65 6.77 10.46
C ILE A 29 -29.62 6.29 9.37
N ARG A 30 -30.30 5.16 9.63
CA ARG A 30 -31.23 4.56 8.66
C ARG A 30 -32.31 5.56 8.23
N GLY A 31 -32.37 5.85 6.93
CA GLY A 31 -33.37 6.75 6.33
C GLY A 31 -33.02 8.24 6.37
N ALA A 32 -31.84 8.62 6.88
CA ALA A 32 -31.38 10.00 6.80
C ALA A 32 -30.74 10.31 5.44
N GLU A 33 -31.26 11.34 4.76
CA GLU A 33 -30.81 11.77 3.42
C GLU A 33 -29.58 12.68 3.44
N TYR A 34 -29.20 13.22 4.61
CA TYR A 34 -28.08 14.14 4.79
C TYR A 34 -27.25 13.74 6.04
N PRO A 35 -25.95 14.06 6.07
CA PRO A 35 -25.18 14.73 5.01
C PRO A 35 -25.03 13.89 3.73
N ARG A 36 -24.74 14.58 2.63
CA ARG A 36 -24.49 14.00 1.29
C ARG A 36 -23.08 14.29 0.85
N VAL A 37 -22.45 13.32 0.21
CA VAL A 37 -21.14 13.48 -0.43
C VAL A 37 -21.33 13.56 -1.95
N HIS A 38 -20.77 14.59 -2.56
CA HIS A 38 -20.84 14.85 -4.00
C HIS A 38 -19.72 14.11 -4.74
N ASP A 39 -19.86 13.96 -6.07
CA ASP A 39 -18.86 13.30 -6.91
C ASP A 39 -17.50 14.03 -6.93
N ASP A 40 -17.52 15.34 -6.66
CA ASP A 40 -16.34 16.17 -6.49
C ASP A 40 -15.83 16.24 -5.04
N LEU A 41 -16.34 15.36 -4.16
CA LEU A 41 -15.99 15.21 -2.75
C LEU A 41 -16.36 16.40 -1.86
N ARG A 42 -17.15 17.38 -2.34
CA ARG A 42 -17.80 18.32 -1.42
C ARG A 42 -18.86 17.60 -0.59
N ILE A 43 -19.24 18.22 0.53
CA ILE A 43 -20.29 17.69 1.42
C ILE A 43 -21.37 18.75 1.60
N THR A 44 -22.63 18.36 1.40
CA THR A 44 -23.78 19.15 1.87
C THR A 44 -24.32 18.60 3.17
N PHE A 45 -24.38 19.47 4.17
CA PHE A 45 -25.05 19.23 5.45
C PHE A 45 -26.41 19.91 5.49
N ARG A 46 -27.36 19.33 6.23
CA ARG A 46 -28.71 19.89 6.38
C ARG A 46 -29.33 19.54 7.73
N ILE A 47 -29.98 20.50 8.37
CA ILE A 47 -30.76 20.30 9.60
C ILE A 47 -32.02 21.17 9.61
N LYS A 48 -33.12 20.69 10.20
CA LYS A 48 -34.32 21.51 10.41
C LYS A 48 -34.26 22.19 11.76
N ALA A 49 -34.19 23.51 11.78
CA ALA A 49 -34.17 24.31 13.01
C ALA A 49 -34.88 25.66 12.77
N PRO A 50 -36.23 25.66 12.74
CA PRO A 50 -37.01 26.82 12.32
C PRO A 50 -36.89 28.05 13.24
N ASP A 51 -36.48 27.88 14.48
CA ASP A 51 -36.35 29.00 15.43
C ASP A 51 -34.90 29.44 15.64
N ALA A 52 -33.93 28.67 15.11
CA ALA A 52 -32.51 29.03 15.19
C ALA A 52 -32.25 30.37 14.48
N GLN A 53 -31.27 31.10 14.98
CA GLN A 53 -30.80 32.37 14.43
C GLN A 53 -29.51 32.19 13.62
N LYS A 54 -28.68 31.21 14.01
CA LYS A 54 -27.44 30.86 13.31
C LYS A 54 -27.18 29.36 13.40
N VAL A 55 -26.91 28.74 12.26
CA VAL A 55 -26.44 27.35 12.18
C VAL A 55 -25.10 27.30 11.44
N GLU A 56 -24.15 26.55 11.98
CA GLU A 56 -22.85 26.31 11.37
C GLU A 56 -22.50 24.82 11.44
N PHE A 57 -21.84 24.31 10.41
CA PHE A 57 -21.24 22.97 10.37
C PHE A 57 -19.73 23.10 10.33
N GLY A 58 -18.99 22.10 10.81
CA GLY A 58 -17.53 22.18 10.77
C GLY A 58 -16.80 20.94 11.24
N PHE A 59 -15.50 20.92 10.95
CA PHE A 59 -14.57 19.86 11.28
C PHE A 59 -13.65 20.26 12.44
N PHE A 60 -12.73 19.37 12.81
CA PHE A 60 -11.83 19.55 13.96
C PHE A 60 -10.65 20.48 13.72
N ASP A 61 -10.35 20.77 12.46
CA ASP A 61 -9.38 21.78 12.02
C ASP A 61 -9.86 23.23 12.25
N ASN A 62 -11.03 23.41 12.87
CA ASN A 62 -11.75 24.67 13.09
C ASN A 62 -12.40 25.27 11.84
N THR A 63 -12.40 24.58 10.71
CA THR A 63 -13.14 25.02 9.52
C THR A 63 -14.64 25.06 9.84
N ARG A 64 -15.29 26.19 9.53
CA ARG A 64 -16.73 26.42 9.73
C ARG A 64 -17.42 26.84 8.44
N TYR A 65 -18.60 26.28 8.22
CA TYR A 65 -19.49 26.59 7.12
C TYR A 65 -20.80 27.12 7.71
N THR A 66 -21.06 28.41 7.55
CA THR A 66 -22.33 29.02 7.94
C THR A 66 -23.43 28.54 7.01
N ALA A 67 -24.49 28.00 7.58
CA ALA A 67 -25.62 27.49 6.83
C ALA A 67 -26.60 28.61 6.48
N THR A 68 -27.33 28.44 5.38
CA THR A 68 -28.41 29.31 4.95
C THR A 68 -29.76 28.67 5.24
N LYS A 69 -30.68 29.42 5.83
CA LYS A 69 -32.04 28.97 6.16
C LYS A 69 -32.98 29.17 4.98
N ASN A 70 -33.72 28.15 4.60
CA ASN A 70 -34.80 28.25 3.61
C ASN A 70 -36.17 28.54 4.25
N GLN A 71 -37.20 28.74 3.42
CA GLN A 71 -38.56 29.07 3.86
C GLN A 71 -39.20 27.96 4.73
N ASP A 72 -38.82 26.69 4.53
CA ASP A 72 -39.31 25.54 5.29
C ASP A 72 -38.59 25.33 6.64
N GLY A 73 -37.66 26.24 6.99
CA GLY A 73 -36.89 26.20 8.23
C GLY A 73 -35.72 25.21 8.24
N PHE A 74 -35.27 24.75 7.05
CA PHE A 74 -34.05 23.96 6.92
C PHE A 74 -32.84 24.87 6.73
N TRP A 75 -31.76 24.52 7.44
CA TRP A 75 -30.45 25.12 7.33
C TRP A 75 -29.55 24.19 6.53
N THR A 76 -28.96 24.70 5.45
CA THR A 76 -28.08 23.93 4.56
C THR A 76 -26.74 24.63 4.41
N ALA A 77 -25.64 23.86 4.45
CA ALA A 77 -24.31 24.34 4.14
C ALA A 77 -23.58 23.32 3.26
N THR A 78 -22.81 23.79 2.28
CA THR A 78 -21.94 22.95 1.47
C THR A 78 -20.49 23.36 1.72
N THR A 79 -19.59 22.39 1.83
CA THR A 79 -18.15 22.69 1.93
C THR A 79 -17.70 23.47 0.70
N THR A 80 -16.86 24.49 0.91
CA THR A 80 -16.36 25.33 -0.18
C THR A 80 -15.36 24.59 -1.07
N ASN A 81 -14.55 23.71 -0.46
CA ASN A 81 -13.58 22.87 -1.15
C ASN A 81 -13.97 21.38 -1.03
N PRO A 82 -13.52 20.53 -1.98
CA PRO A 82 -13.51 19.08 -1.81
C PRO A 82 -12.89 18.67 -0.48
N VAL A 83 -13.53 17.73 0.22
CA VAL A 83 -12.99 17.14 1.44
C VAL A 83 -12.11 15.96 1.06
N VAL A 84 -10.98 15.82 1.76
CA VAL A 84 -10.06 14.69 1.57
C VAL A 84 -10.84 13.38 1.75
N PRO A 85 -10.60 12.32 0.95
CA PRO A 85 -11.21 11.02 1.21
C PRO A 85 -10.87 10.50 2.61
N GLY A 86 -11.78 9.73 3.18
CA GLY A 86 -11.61 9.12 4.49
C GLY A 86 -12.70 9.45 5.49
N PHE A 87 -12.38 9.23 6.76
CA PHE A 87 -13.30 9.42 7.88
C PHE A 87 -12.96 10.69 8.63
N HIS A 88 -13.96 11.57 8.79
CA HIS A 88 -13.82 12.87 9.44
C HIS A 88 -14.87 13.02 10.53
N TYR A 89 -14.44 13.32 11.74
CA TYR A 89 -15.37 13.78 12.77
C TYR A 89 -15.87 15.18 12.41
N TYR A 90 -17.17 15.43 12.58
CA TYR A 90 -17.75 16.75 12.36
C TYR A 90 -18.78 17.09 13.43
N ARG A 91 -19.10 18.37 13.53
CA ARG A 91 -19.98 18.95 14.55
C ARG A 91 -20.86 20.03 13.93
N MET A 92 -21.94 20.36 14.62
CA MET A 92 -22.79 21.50 14.29
C MET A 92 -22.89 22.45 15.48
N TRP A 93 -23.14 23.73 15.19
CA TRP A 93 -23.41 24.77 16.16
C TRP A 93 -24.74 25.40 15.82
N ILE A 94 -25.70 25.31 16.75
CA ILE A 94 -27.01 25.93 16.65
C ILE A 94 -27.03 27.01 17.72
N ASP A 95 -27.09 28.27 17.29
CA ASP A 95 -27.03 29.45 18.16
C ASP A 95 -25.84 29.42 19.13
N GLY A 96 -24.68 28.97 18.64
CA GLY A 96 -23.43 28.86 19.39
C GLY A 96 -23.30 27.59 20.24
N VAL A 97 -24.35 26.80 20.41
CA VAL A 97 -24.31 25.53 21.14
C VAL A 97 -23.84 24.41 20.23
N GLN A 98 -22.74 23.76 20.60
CA GLN A 98 -22.19 22.63 19.85
C GLN A 98 -22.98 21.35 20.12
N VAL A 99 -23.53 20.73 19.07
CA VAL A 99 -24.25 19.46 19.15
C VAL A 99 -23.77 18.47 18.07
N ASN A 100 -24.13 17.19 18.22
CA ASN A 100 -23.95 16.19 17.17
C ASN A 100 -25.10 16.29 16.17
N ASP A 101 -24.84 15.84 14.95
CA ASP A 101 -25.87 15.72 13.94
C ASP A 101 -26.81 14.55 14.26
N PRO A 102 -28.12 14.79 14.49
CA PRO A 102 -29.07 13.71 14.72
C PRO A 102 -29.25 12.78 13.51
N ALA A 103 -28.82 13.21 12.31
CA ALA A 103 -28.89 12.42 11.08
C ALA A 103 -27.66 11.51 10.86
N SER A 104 -26.60 11.67 11.66
CA SER A 104 -25.38 10.86 11.60
C SER A 104 -25.32 9.85 12.73
N GLN A 105 -24.76 8.67 12.45
CA GLN A 105 -24.24 7.80 13.49
C GLN A 105 -23.14 8.53 14.29
N THR A 106 -22.93 8.12 15.54
CA THR A 106 -21.86 8.66 16.38
C THR A 106 -20.75 7.65 16.59
N PHE A 107 -19.53 8.15 16.69
CA PHE A 107 -18.31 7.38 16.91
C PHE A 107 -17.59 7.96 18.12
N TYR A 108 -17.10 7.10 19.02
CA TYR A 108 -16.34 7.58 20.15
C TYR A 108 -14.98 8.09 19.67
N GLY A 109 -14.73 9.36 19.91
CA GLY A 109 -13.55 10.06 19.43
C GLY A 109 -13.60 11.51 19.91
N THR A 110 -12.46 12.13 20.10
CA THR A 110 -12.38 13.52 20.58
C THR A 110 -12.90 13.71 22.02
N GLY A 111 -12.93 12.60 22.78
CA GLY A 111 -13.32 12.51 24.18
C GLY A 111 -14.80 12.24 24.44
N LYS A 112 -15.59 11.97 23.39
CA LYS A 112 -17.03 11.68 23.49
C LYS A 112 -17.56 11.02 22.20
N ASP A 113 -18.80 10.55 22.22
CA ASP A 113 -19.52 10.24 20.99
C ASP A 113 -19.69 11.49 20.12
N THR A 114 -19.19 11.44 18.89
CA THR A 114 -19.17 12.55 17.93
C THR A 114 -19.69 12.10 16.58
N GLY A 115 -20.46 12.95 15.89
CA GLY A 115 -20.89 12.72 14.51
C GLY A 115 -19.68 12.62 13.57
N ALA A 116 -19.82 11.84 12.49
CA ALA A 116 -18.74 11.65 11.54
C ALA A 116 -19.25 11.40 10.13
N ILE A 117 -18.41 11.69 9.15
CA ILE A 117 -18.70 11.45 7.75
C ILE A 117 -17.59 10.62 7.11
N GLU A 118 -18.00 9.71 6.24
CA GLU A 118 -17.11 8.91 5.39
C GLU A 118 -17.17 9.48 3.97
N VAL A 119 -16.05 10.03 3.49
CA VAL A 119 -15.83 10.48 2.12
C VAL A 119 -15.16 9.33 1.35
N PRO A 120 -15.78 8.76 0.31
CA PRO A 120 -15.24 7.61 -0.39
C PRO A 120 -13.95 7.97 -1.15
N GLU A 121 -13.01 7.03 -1.17
CA GLU A 121 -11.83 7.12 -2.03
C GLU A 121 -12.07 6.31 -3.31
N LYS A 122 -11.97 6.95 -4.47
CA LYS A 122 -12.29 6.32 -5.75
C LYS A 122 -11.33 5.15 -6.05
N GLY A 123 -11.88 3.98 -6.35
CA GLY A 123 -11.11 2.79 -6.70
C GLY A 123 -10.44 2.10 -5.50
N VAL A 124 -10.79 2.48 -4.27
CA VAL A 124 -10.21 1.91 -3.05
C VAL A 124 -11.26 1.14 -2.25
N ASP A 125 -11.01 -0.14 -2.03
CA ASP A 125 -11.97 -1.06 -1.42
C ASP A 125 -11.39 -1.96 -0.30
N TYR A 126 -10.11 -1.81 0.05
CA TYR A 126 -9.43 -2.73 0.99
C TYR A 126 -10.04 -2.72 2.41
N TYR A 127 -10.76 -1.67 2.78
CA TYR A 127 -11.48 -1.53 4.06
C TYR A 127 -13.00 -1.62 3.92
N GLN A 128 -13.50 -2.02 2.74
CA GLN A 128 -14.92 -2.25 2.50
C GLN A 128 -15.25 -3.73 2.75
N PRO A 129 -16.49 -4.06 3.16
CA PRO A 129 -16.96 -5.44 3.15
C PRO A 129 -16.92 -5.98 1.72
N LYS A 130 -16.38 -7.19 1.55
CA LYS A 130 -16.35 -7.94 0.29
C LYS A 130 -16.95 -9.33 0.51
N ASP A 131 -17.26 -10.05 -0.56
CA ASP A 131 -17.69 -11.45 -0.48
C ASP A 131 -16.48 -12.36 -0.18
N VAL A 132 -16.04 -12.34 1.08
CA VAL A 132 -14.92 -13.13 1.60
C VAL A 132 -15.29 -13.73 2.96
N PRO A 133 -14.63 -14.80 3.41
CA PRO A 133 -14.79 -15.27 4.78
C PRO A 133 -14.49 -14.15 5.78
N HIS A 134 -15.41 -13.92 6.71
CA HIS A 134 -15.30 -12.88 7.73
C HIS A 134 -14.91 -13.45 9.09
N GLY A 135 -13.99 -12.77 9.77
CA GLY A 135 -13.70 -13.00 11.16
C GLY A 135 -14.78 -12.40 12.08
N GLU A 136 -14.68 -12.69 13.37
CA GLU A 136 -15.59 -12.12 14.37
C GLU A 136 -14.87 -11.07 15.22
N VAL A 137 -15.53 -9.93 15.45
CA VAL A 137 -15.11 -8.95 16.45
C VAL A 137 -15.96 -9.14 17.71
N ARG A 138 -15.33 -9.62 18.78
CA ARG A 138 -15.98 -10.03 20.03
C ARG A 138 -15.75 -8.99 21.13
N GLU A 139 -16.82 -8.48 21.72
CA GLU A 139 -16.75 -7.70 22.95
C GLU A 139 -16.46 -8.62 24.14
N ARG A 140 -15.51 -8.23 25.00
CA ARG A 140 -15.20 -8.99 26.22
C ARG A 140 -14.91 -8.07 27.39
N TRP A 141 -15.44 -8.47 28.55
CA TRP A 141 -15.12 -7.86 29.84
C TRP A 141 -14.10 -8.72 30.59
N TYR A 142 -13.14 -8.08 31.24
CA TYR A 142 -12.19 -8.72 32.15
C TYR A 142 -11.91 -7.82 33.34
N PHE A 143 -11.61 -8.41 34.49
CA PHE A 143 -11.20 -7.65 35.67
C PHE A 143 -9.68 -7.48 35.66
N SER A 144 -9.19 -6.24 35.61
CA SER A 144 -7.77 -5.94 35.73
C SER A 144 -7.40 -5.79 37.20
N LYS A 145 -6.42 -6.58 37.65
CA LYS A 145 -5.88 -6.45 39.01
C LYS A 145 -5.05 -5.17 39.15
N THR A 146 -4.42 -4.72 38.08
CA THR A 146 -3.64 -3.48 38.04
C THR A 146 -4.52 -2.25 38.33
N THR A 147 -5.73 -2.21 37.76
CA THR A 147 -6.65 -1.08 37.94
C THR A 147 -7.70 -1.30 39.02
N GLU A 148 -7.80 -2.53 39.55
CA GLU A 148 -8.90 -3.01 40.41
C GLU A 148 -10.29 -2.68 39.86
N ALA A 149 -10.44 -2.81 38.54
CA ALA A 149 -11.68 -2.44 37.86
C ALA A 149 -11.96 -3.39 36.69
N TRP A 150 -13.24 -3.48 36.35
CA TRP A 150 -13.66 -4.09 35.10
C TRP A 150 -13.23 -3.21 33.94
N ARG A 151 -12.64 -3.86 32.94
CA ARG A 151 -12.18 -3.27 31.68
C ARG A 151 -12.83 -4.03 30.54
N ARG A 152 -12.97 -3.34 29.41
CA ARG A 152 -13.58 -3.89 28.20
C ARG A 152 -12.58 -3.86 27.05
N ILE A 153 -12.60 -4.92 26.25
CA ILE A 153 -11.81 -5.05 25.03
C ILE A 153 -12.69 -5.51 23.88
N PHE A 154 -12.18 -5.29 22.67
CA PHE A 154 -12.63 -5.99 21.49
C PHE A 154 -11.54 -6.95 21.01
N VAL A 155 -11.95 -8.15 20.60
CA VAL A 155 -11.04 -9.19 20.09
C VAL A 155 -11.53 -9.63 18.72
N TYR A 156 -10.72 -9.40 17.69
CA TYR A 156 -10.91 -10.00 16.38
C TYR A 156 -10.34 -11.42 16.37
N THR A 157 -11.13 -12.39 15.91
CA THR A 157 -10.69 -13.75 15.60
C THR A 157 -10.83 -13.99 14.10
N PRO A 158 -9.82 -14.60 13.44
CA PRO A 158 -9.80 -14.69 11.98
C PRO A 158 -10.85 -15.66 11.45
N PRO A 159 -11.21 -15.58 10.16
CA PRO A 159 -12.14 -16.53 9.54
C PRO A 159 -11.73 -17.98 9.79
N GLY A 160 -12.71 -18.82 10.11
CA GLY A 160 -12.51 -20.24 10.40
C GLY A 160 -12.02 -20.56 11.82
N TYR A 161 -11.80 -19.55 12.67
CA TYR A 161 -11.32 -19.76 14.04
C TYR A 161 -12.15 -20.80 14.80
N ASP A 162 -13.49 -20.71 14.84
CA ASP A 162 -14.31 -21.66 15.61
C ASP A 162 -14.47 -23.05 14.98
N ASN A 163 -14.23 -23.16 13.67
CA ASN A 163 -14.31 -24.42 12.94
C ASN A 163 -13.04 -25.27 13.11
N ASP A 164 -11.89 -24.61 13.26
CA ASP A 164 -10.61 -25.26 13.54
C ASP A 164 -10.22 -25.12 15.02
N ARG A 165 -10.37 -26.22 15.75
CA ARG A 165 -10.13 -26.26 17.20
C ARG A 165 -8.68 -26.50 17.58
N GLU A 166 -7.84 -26.92 16.64
CA GLU A 166 -6.44 -27.27 16.92
C GLU A 166 -5.49 -26.13 16.57
N THR A 167 -5.82 -25.34 15.52
CA THR A 167 -4.96 -24.23 15.11
C THR A 167 -4.87 -23.14 16.17
N ARG A 168 -3.63 -22.72 16.42
CA ARG A 168 -3.27 -21.58 17.28
C ARG A 168 -2.76 -20.42 16.43
N TYR A 169 -3.02 -19.21 16.90
CA TYR A 169 -2.82 -17.99 16.11
C TYR A 169 -1.85 -17.02 16.82
N PRO A 170 -1.03 -16.29 16.06
CA PRO A 170 -0.29 -15.15 16.61
C PRO A 170 -1.23 -14.00 16.96
N VAL A 171 -0.76 -13.04 17.78
CA VAL A 171 -1.58 -11.95 18.34
C VAL A 171 -0.98 -10.58 18.04
N LEU A 172 -1.79 -9.69 17.47
CA LEU A 172 -1.53 -8.25 17.37
C LEU A 172 -2.31 -7.51 18.46
N TYR A 173 -1.64 -6.72 19.29
CA TYR A 173 -2.27 -5.75 20.18
C TYR A 173 -2.30 -4.38 19.50
N LEU A 174 -3.49 -3.80 19.31
CA LEU A 174 -3.70 -2.64 18.45
C LEU A 174 -4.38 -1.48 19.19
N GLN A 175 -3.64 -0.41 19.47
CA GLN A 175 -4.08 0.70 20.33
C GLN A 175 -4.56 1.94 19.58
N HIS A 176 -5.60 2.58 20.13
CA HIS A 176 -6.19 3.82 19.63
C HIS A 176 -5.43 5.08 20.11
N GLY A 177 -5.87 6.25 19.66
CA GLY A 177 -5.29 7.55 19.97
C GLY A 177 -5.92 8.28 21.14
N GLY A 178 -5.54 9.55 21.30
CA GLY A 178 -6.06 10.40 22.36
C GLY A 178 -7.52 10.82 22.11
N GLY A 179 -8.39 10.69 23.11
CA GLY A 179 -9.81 10.99 23.03
C GLY A 179 -10.66 9.88 22.39
N GLU A 180 -10.07 8.71 22.17
CA GLU A 180 -10.72 7.52 21.59
C GLU A 180 -10.83 6.41 22.63
N ASP A 181 -11.36 5.25 22.23
CA ASP A 181 -11.50 4.07 23.08
C ASP A 181 -11.28 2.75 22.32
N GLU A 182 -11.51 1.62 22.98
CA GLU A 182 -11.38 0.28 22.41
C GLU A 182 -12.29 0.02 21.18
N THR A 183 -13.26 0.89 20.91
CA THR A 183 -14.17 0.78 19.76
C THR A 183 -13.62 1.42 18.48
N GLY A 184 -12.54 2.21 18.58
CA GLY A 184 -12.04 2.99 17.46
C GLY A 184 -11.63 2.15 16.25
N TRP A 185 -10.73 1.19 16.47
CA TRP A 185 -10.24 0.29 15.42
C TRP A 185 -11.31 -0.57 14.73
N PRO A 186 -12.25 -1.23 15.45
CA PRO A 186 -13.29 -2.02 14.80
C PRO A 186 -14.35 -1.17 14.09
N ARG A 187 -14.62 0.06 14.58
CA ARG A 187 -15.61 0.95 13.97
C ARG A 187 -14.96 1.83 12.90
N GLN A 188 -14.54 3.04 13.25
CA GLN A 188 -13.99 3.99 12.29
C GLN A 188 -12.63 3.58 11.70
N GLY A 189 -11.90 2.65 12.33
CA GLY A 189 -10.72 2.02 11.76
C GLY A 189 -10.99 0.88 10.79
N ARG A 190 -12.23 0.34 10.74
CA ARG A 190 -12.65 -0.76 9.86
C ARG A 190 -11.68 -1.95 9.82
N MET A 191 -11.00 -2.20 10.93
CA MET A 191 -9.86 -3.12 10.99
C MET A 191 -10.23 -4.56 10.61
N SER A 192 -11.45 -5.00 10.90
CA SER A 192 -11.90 -6.35 10.59
C SER A 192 -11.98 -6.57 9.09
N PHE A 193 -12.56 -5.63 8.34
CA PHE A 193 -12.60 -5.71 6.87
C PHE A 193 -11.22 -5.62 6.25
N VAL A 194 -10.33 -4.77 6.79
CA VAL A 194 -8.94 -4.72 6.34
C VAL A 194 -8.28 -6.09 6.50
N LEU A 195 -8.43 -6.73 7.67
CA LEU A 195 -7.82 -8.03 7.93
C LEU A 195 -8.51 -9.18 7.18
N ASP A 196 -9.83 -9.20 7.09
CA ASP A 196 -10.57 -10.22 6.34
C ASP A 196 -10.15 -10.21 4.87
N ASN A 197 -10.09 -9.02 4.25
CA ASN A 197 -9.64 -8.87 2.87
C ASN A 197 -8.18 -9.29 2.71
N LEU A 198 -7.28 -8.85 3.59
CA LEU A 198 -5.87 -9.25 3.54
C LEU A 198 -5.68 -10.76 3.77
N ILE A 199 -6.46 -11.40 4.64
CA ILE A 199 -6.40 -12.83 4.91
C ILE A 199 -6.96 -13.62 3.72
N ALA A 200 -8.09 -13.19 3.16
CA ALA A 200 -8.70 -13.80 1.98
C ALA A 200 -7.79 -13.69 0.75
N GLU A 201 -7.12 -12.54 0.57
CA GLU A 201 -6.10 -12.30 -0.44
C GLU A 201 -4.74 -12.99 -0.11
N LYS A 202 -4.66 -13.68 1.03
CA LYS A 202 -3.45 -14.36 1.56
C LYS A 202 -2.23 -13.42 1.72
N LYS A 203 -2.47 -12.11 1.87
CA LYS A 203 -1.46 -11.07 2.12
C LYS A 203 -1.10 -10.97 3.61
N ALA A 204 -2.03 -11.28 4.52
CA ALA A 204 -1.77 -11.35 5.95
C ALA A 204 -2.02 -12.77 6.49
N LYS A 205 -1.21 -13.20 7.47
CA LYS A 205 -1.48 -14.45 8.19
C LYS A 205 -2.76 -14.29 9.02
N PRO A 206 -3.60 -15.35 9.12
CA PRO A 206 -4.66 -15.40 10.12
C PRO A 206 -4.06 -15.11 11.50
N MET A 207 -4.60 -14.11 12.19
CA MET A 207 -4.12 -13.65 13.49
C MET A 207 -5.27 -13.18 14.35
N ILE A 208 -5.09 -13.24 15.67
CA ILE A 208 -5.99 -12.60 16.63
C ILE A 208 -5.55 -11.14 16.75
N VAL A 209 -6.51 -10.21 16.85
CA VAL A 209 -6.21 -8.81 17.16
C VAL A 209 -6.97 -8.36 18.40
N VAL A 210 -6.27 -7.76 19.35
CA VAL A 210 -6.81 -7.31 20.63
C VAL A 210 -6.75 -5.79 20.71
N MET A 211 -7.89 -5.16 20.99
CA MET A 211 -8.06 -3.71 21.05
C MET A 211 -8.54 -3.33 22.46
N GLU A 212 -7.73 -2.56 23.19
CA GLU A 212 -7.94 -2.21 24.60
C GLU A 212 -8.03 -0.68 24.77
N GLN A 213 -8.72 -0.25 25.82
CA GLN A 213 -8.82 1.13 26.27
C GLN A 213 -7.50 1.68 26.85
N GLY A 214 -6.66 2.35 26.05
CA GLY A 214 -5.32 2.83 26.45
C GLY A 214 -5.24 3.74 27.69
N TYR A 215 -6.37 4.19 28.22
CA TYR A 215 -6.51 4.88 29.50
C TYR A 215 -6.57 3.90 30.70
N ALA A 216 -5.43 3.68 31.35
CA ALA A 216 -5.35 2.93 32.61
C ALA A 216 -4.95 3.83 33.79
N ARG A 217 -5.46 3.47 34.97
CA ARG A 217 -5.12 4.10 36.24
C ARG A 217 -5.07 3.04 37.33
N ARG A 218 -4.15 3.16 38.27
CA ARG A 218 -4.17 2.34 39.49
C ARG A 218 -5.20 2.91 40.49
N PRO A 219 -5.56 2.16 41.54
CA PRO A 219 -6.36 2.70 42.64
C PRO A 219 -5.68 3.92 43.28
N GLY A 220 -6.45 4.95 43.60
CA GLY A 220 -5.95 6.19 44.23
C GLY A 220 -5.23 7.17 43.29
N GLU A 221 -5.09 6.85 42.00
CA GLU A 221 -4.58 7.80 41.00
C GLU A 221 -5.70 8.73 40.51
N PRO A 222 -5.42 10.00 40.15
CA PRO A 222 -6.41 10.90 39.58
C PRO A 222 -6.98 10.34 38.26
N ALA A 223 -8.18 10.77 37.89
CA ALA A 223 -8.81 10.33 36.64
C ALA A 223 -7.94 10.69 35.43
N ALA A 224 -7.85 9.76 34.47
CA ALA A 224 -7.18 10.03 33.21
C ALA A 224 -7.91 11.18 32.49
N PRO A 225 -7.20 12.11 31.84
CA PRO A 225 -7.82 13.18 31.10
C PRO A 225 -8.48 12.61 29.85
N THR A 226 -9.79 12.78 29.73
CA THR A 226 -10.59 12.27 28.63
C THR A 226 -10.57 13.15 27.38
N ALA A 227 -9.86 14.29 27.41
CA ALA A 227 -9.72 15.18 26.26
C ALA A 227 -8.41 16.00 26.31
N PRO A 228 -7.83 16.40 25.15
CA PRO A 228 -6.87 17.50 25.15
C PRO A 228 -7.52 18.77 25.69
N PRO A 229 -6.78 19.64 26.42
CA PRO A 229 -7.33 20.90 26.91
C PRO A 229 -7.86 21.72 25.72
N ARG A 230 -9.07 22.27 25.87
CA ARG A 230 -9.67 23.17 24.88
C ARG A 230 -8.75 24.40 24.71
N PRO A 231 -8.35 24.79 23.48
CA PRO A 231 -7.79 26.12 23.28
C PRO A 231 -8.88 27.14 23.56
N GLY A 232 -8.66 28.11 24.45
CA GLY A 232 -9.51 29.32 24.50
C GLY A 232 -10.03 29.82 25.85
N GLN A 233 -9.49 29.45 27.00
CA GLN A 233 -9.67 30.27 28.21
C GLN A 233 -8.35 30.90 28.64
N PRO A 234 -8.17 32.23 28.50
CA PRO A 234 -7.03 32.93 29.06
C PRO A 234 -7.03 32.78 30.58
N GLY A 235 -5.95 32.24 31.15
CA GLY A 235 -5.72 32.25 32.61
C GLY A 235 -5.99 30.95 33.38
N GLN A 236 -6.43 29.87 32.74
CA GLN A 236 -6.49 28.54 33.39
C GLN A 236 -5.88 27.48 32.48
N ASN A 237 -4.55 27.32 32.51
CA ASN A 237 -3.97 26.07 32.05
C ASN A 237 -4.14 25.05 33.19
N PRO A 238 -5.08 24.08 33.10
CA PRO A 238 -5.07 22.97 34.04
C PRO A 238 -3.68 22.30 33.99
N PRO A 239 -3.19 21.73 35.10
CA PRO A 239 -1.91 21.02 35.09
C PRO A 239 -1.92 20.00 33.96
N ARG A 240 -0.83 19.98 33.17
CA ARG A 240 -0.71 19.08 32.02
C ARG A 240 -0.95 17.64 32.51
N PRO A 241 -1.73 16.83 31.76
CA PRO A 241 -1.89 15.41 32.04
C PRO A 241 -0.55 14.72 32.36
N ASP A 242 -0.50 13.97 33.46
CA ASP A 242 0.63 13.06 33.71
C ASP A 242 0.48 11.80 32.84
N PHE A 243 0.85 11.94 31.57
CA PHE A 243 0.88 10.84 30.62
C PHE A 243 1.84 9.71 31.04
N SER A 244 2.89 10.01 31.82
CA SER A 244 3.87 9.02 32.27
C SER A 244 3.24 7.99 33.20
N ARG A 245 2.49 8.46 34.20
CA ARG A 245 1.78 7.60 35.15
C ARG A 245 0.74 6.72 34.45
N MET A 246 -0.07 7.32 33.56
CA MET A 246 -1.08 6.62 32.79
C MET A 246 -0.49 5.57 31.86
N PHE A 247 0.59 5.89 31.13
CA PHE A 247 1.26 4.94 30.24
C PHE A 247 1.91 3.81 31.04
N SER A 248 2.47 4.10 32.22
CA SER A 248 3.00 3.07 33.12
C SER A 248 1.91 2.15 33.67
N ALA A 249 0.76 2.69 34.07
CA ALA A 249 -0.37 1.88 34.51
C ALA A 249 -0.88 0.99 33.36
N PHE A 250 -0.93 1.52 32.14
CA PHE A 250 -1.35 0.75 30.97
C PHE A 250 -0.35 -0.33 30.58
N GLU A 251 0.95 -0.04 30.68
CA GLU A 251 2.02 -1.04 30.55
C GLU A 251 1.80 -2.21 31.53
N ASP A 252 1.51 -1.94 32.80
CA ASP A 252 1.19 -2.97 33.78
C ASP A 252 -0.08 -3.76 33.41
N VAL A 253 -1.15 -3.09 32.98
CA VAL A 253 -2.37 -3.76 32.51
C VAL A 253 -2.05 -4.71 31.36
N MET A 254 -1.29 -4.26 30.36
CA MET A 254 -0.91 -5.07 29.21
C MET A 254 -0.12 -6.31 29.61
N ILE A 255 0.93 -6.12 30.42
CA ILE A 255 1.91 -7.15 30.73
C ILE A 255 1.42 -8.13 31.80
N LYS A 256 0.71 -7.63 32.83
CA LYS A 256 0.33 -8.42 34.01
C LYS A 256 -1.08 -8.98 33.93
N ASP A 257 -1.99 -8.32 33.22
CA ASP A 257 -3.41 -8.71 33.18
C ASP A 257 -3.85 -9.17 31.78
N LEU A 258 -3.69 -8.32 30.75
CA LEU A 258 -4.29 -8.54 29.43
C LEU A 258 -3.63 -9.69 28.66
N ILE A 259 -2.31 -9.68 28.48
CA ILE A 259 -1.61 -10.74 27.73
C ILE A 259 -1.86 -12.12 28.36
N PRO A 260 -1.68 -12.32 29.68
CA PRO A 260 -1.99 -13.61 30.31
C PRO A 260 -3.46 -14.04 30.12
N MET A 261 -4.41 -13.11 30.24
CA MET A 261 -5.83 -13.40 30.03
C MET A 261 -6.12 -13.83 28.58
N ILE A 262 -5.52 -13.16 27.59
CA ILE A 262 -5.69 -13.51 26.18
C ILE A 262 -5.09 -14.89 25.88
N ASP A 263 -3.86 -15.16 26.33
CA ASP A 263 -3.17 -16.42 26.07
C ASP A 263 -3.83 -17.63 26.76
N THR A 264 -4.58 -17.41 27.85
CA THR A 264 -5.34 -18.46 28.54
C THR A 264 -6.75 -18.65 27.99
N THR A 265 -7.34 -17.62 27.39
CA THR A 265 -8.73 -17.66 26.92
C THR A 265 -8.84 -18.05 25.45
N TYR A 266 -7.90 -17.61 24.62
CA TYR A 266 -7.91 -17.82 23.17
C TYR A 266 -6.81 -18.80 22.75
N ARG A 267 -6.96 -19.40 21.56
CA ARG A 267 -5.95 -20.30 20.97
C ARG A 267 -4.79 -19.49 20.41
N THR A 268 -3.96 -18.92 21.28
CA THR A 268 -2.79 -18.14 20.88
C THR A 268 -1.54 -19.00 20.78
N ILE A 269 -0.53 -18.50 20.07
CA ILE A 269 0.87 -18.93 20.15
C ILE A 269 1.60 -17.97 21.11
N PRO A 270 1.87 -18.37 22.37
CA PRO A 270 2.21 -17.42 23.43
C PRO A 270 3.72 -17.07 23.50
N ASP A 271 4.38 -16.84 22.36
CA ASP A 271 5.79 -16.45 22.30
C ASP A 271 5.99 -15.05 21.68
N ARG A 272 7.22 -14.52 21.77
CA ARG A 272 7.55 -13.18 21.25
C ARG A 272 7.53 -13.08 19.73
N GLU A 273 7.86 -14.17 19.03
CA GLU A 273 7.90 -14.24 17.57
C GLU A 273 6.50 -14.28 16.96
N SER A 274 5.49 -14.53 17.80
CA SER A 274 4.07 -14.59 17.50
C SER A 274 3.28 -13.45 18.17
N ARG A 275 3.97 -12.41 18.69
CA ARG A 275 3.34 -11.26 19.35
C ARG A 275 3.80 -9.91 18.81
N ALA A 276 2.84 -9.12 18.35
CA ALA A 276 3.02 -7.78 17.81
C ALA A 276 2.27 -6.74 18.65
N MET A 277 2.74 -5.50 18.63
CA MET A 277 1.98 -4.37 19.13
C MET A 277 2.10 -3.19 18.17
N ALA A 278 0.97 -2.54 17.88
CA ALA A 278 0.92 -1.30 17.13
C ALA A 278 -0.08 -0.31 17.76
N GLY A 279 0.05 0.96 17.44
CA GLY A 279 -0.96 1.93 17.84
C GLY A 279 -0.84 3.26 17.14
N LEU A 280 -1.93 4.04 17.19
CA LEU A 280 -2.01 5.35 16.56
C LEU A 280 -1.84 6.49 17.55
N SER A 281 -1.17 7.59 17.17
CA SER A 281 -1.02 8.81 17.97
C SER A 281 -0.55 8.51 19.42
N MET A 282 -1.43 8.72 20.41
CA MET A 282 -1.22 8.30 21.80
C MET A 282 -0.84 6.82 21.94
N GLY A 283 -1.61 5.93 21.32
CA GLY A 283 -1.35 4.49 21.29
C GLY A 283 -0.03 4.13 20.59
N GLY A 284 0.43 4.94 19.63
CA GLY A 284 1.75 4.78 19.02
C GLY A 284 2.88 5.04 20.01
N MET A 285 2.77 6.13 20.79
CA MET A 285 3.72 6.41 21.87
C MET A 285 3.69 5.34 22.97
N GLN A 286 2.49 4.88 23.36
CA GLN A 286 2.34 3.77 24.31
C GLN A 286 2.99 2.49 23.78
N THR A 287 2.80 2.18 22.51
CA THR A 287 3.41 1.02 21.85
C THR A 287 4.92 1.06 21.97
N PHE A 288 5.56 2.19 21.63
CA PHE A 288 7.02 2.32 21.79
C PHE A 288 7.46 2.18 23.24
N GLN A 289 6.79 2.85 24.18
CA GLN A 289 7.13 2.75 25.60
C GLN A 289 7.07 1.29 26.10
N ILE A 290 6.00 0.58 25.77
CA ILE A 290 5.74 -0.76 26.27
C ILE A 290 6.68 -1.77 25.63
N THR A 291 6.75 -1.78 24.30
CA THR A 291 7.50 -2.80 23.56
C THR A 291 9.01 -2.67 23.75
N LEU A 292 9.56 -1.44 23.75
CA LEU A 292 11.00 -1.22 23.89
C LEU A 292 11.52 -1.62 25.29
N LYS A 293 10.68 -1.61 26.32
CA LYS A 293 11.00 -2.15 27.65
C LYS A 293 10.78 -3.66 27.77
N ASN A 294 10.01 -4.26 26.85
CA ASN A 294 9.55 -5.64 26.92
C ASN A 294 9.86 -6.42 25.64
N LEU A 295 11.07 -6.26 25.08
CA LEU A 295 11.50 -6.98 23.87
C LEU A 295 11.55 -8.50 24.06
N ASP A 296 11.54 -8.98 25.30
CA ASP A 296 11.35 -10.40 25.64
C ASP A 296 9.96 -10.93 25.26
N LYS A 297 8.96 -10.05 25.09
CA LYS A 297 7.57 -10.41 24.80
C LYS A 297 7.09 -10.03 23.41
N PHE A 298 7.72 -9.06 22.77
CA PHE A 298 7.32 -8.53 21.46
C PHE A 298 8.47 -8.54 20.46
N ALA A 299 8.16 -8.89 19.22
CA ALA A 299 9.12 -8.82 18.13
C ALA A 299 8.68 -7.92 16.96
N TYR A 300 7.45 -7.39 16.98
CA TYR A 300 6.92 -6.51 15.94
C TYR A 300 6.28 -5.28 16.59
N ILE A 301 6.69 -4.09 16.14
CA ILE A 301 6.39 -2.81 16.76
C ILE A 301 5.95 -1.83 15.67
N GLY A 302 4.75 -1.25 15.80
CA GLY A 302 4.19 -0.28 14.84
C GLY A 302 3.72 1.04 15.48
N GLY A 303 4.22 2.18 15.02
CA GLY A 303 3.74 3.50 15.42
C GLY A 303 3.06 4.23 14.27
N PHE A 304 1.76 4.49 14.38
CA PHE A 304 0.98 5.17 13.34
C PHE A 304 0.72 6.61 13.77
N SER A 305 1.38 7.59 13.17
CA SER A 305 1.30 9.00 13.58
C SER A 305 1.68 9.22 15.06
N GLY A 306 2.51 8.35 15.62
CA GLY A 306 2.98 8.40 17.01
C GLY A 306 4.41 7.87 17.08
N GLY A 307 5.37 8.76 17.33
CA GLY A 307 6.80 8.42 17.38
C GLY A 307 7.29 8.11 18.80
N GLY A 308 8.31 7.26 18.91
CA GLY A 308 8.96 6.92 20.20
C GLY A 308 9.88 8.02 20.76
N GLY A 309 10.00 9.17 20.08
CA GLY A 309 10.90 10.28 20.45
C GLY A 309 10.27 11.43 21.25
N GLY A 310 8.98 11.34 21.59
CA GLY A 310 8.24 12.40 22.32
C GLY A 310 7.77 13.57 21.44
N PHE A 311 6.97 14.48 22.02
CA PHE A 311 6.46 15.67 21.33
C PHE A 311 7.36 16.90 21.59
N GLY A 312 8.03 17.43 20.56
CA GLY A 312 8.53 18.81 20.62
C GLY A 312 9.98 19.08 20.23
N GLY A 313 10.47 18.51 19.13
CA GLY A 313 11.66 19.03 18.43
C GLY A 313 13.00 18.89 19.17
N THR A 314 13.03 18.26 20.35
CA THR A 314 14.29 17.83 20.98
C THR A 314 14.90 16.69 20.17
N ALA A 315 16.22 16.72 19.98
CA ALA A 315 16.94 15.66 19.29
C ALA A 315 16.70 14.31 19.98
N PHE A 316 16.20 13.33 19.23
CA PHE A 316 16.09 11.96 19.70
C PHE A 316 17.46 11.28 19.57
N ASP A 317 17.97 10.75 20.68
CA ASP A 317 19.17 9.92 20.69
C ASP A 317 18.79 8.45 20.97
N PRO A 318 18.83 7.56 19.94
CA PRO A 318 18.54 6.15 20.12
C PRO A 318 19.43 5.46 21.18
N LYS A 319 20.64 5.98 21.43
CA LYS A 319 21.57 5.34 22.37
C LYS A 319 21.18 5.52 23.83
N THR A 320 20.51 6.61 24.16
CA THR A 320 20.13 6.95 25.54
C THR A 320 18.63 6.82 25.78
N ALA A 321 17.82 6.94 24.74
CA ALA A 321 16.38 6.78 24.83
C ALA A 321 15.96 5.36 25.25
N HIS A 322 14.81 5.27 25.93
CA HIS A 322 14.20 4.00 26.36
C HIS A 322 15.17 3.11 27.15
N GLY A 323 15.98 3.71 28.03
CA GLY A 323 16.95 2.98 28.84
C GLY A 323 18.14 2.42 28.04
N GLY A 324 18.40 2.97 26.85
CA GLY A 324 19.51 2.57 26.00
C GLY A 324 19.31 1.23 25.28
N VAL A 325 18.07 0.74 25.17
CA VAL A 325 17.78 -0.54 24.49
C VAL A 325 18.19 -0.55 23.01
N MET A 326 18.32 0.63 22.40
CA MET A 326 18.79 0.81 21.01
C MET A 326 20.26 1.25 20.94
N ALA A 327 21.02 1.24 22.05
CA ALA A 327 22.44 1.61 22.06
C ALA A 327 23.31 0.67 21.21
N ASN A 328 22.94 -0.61 21.14
CA ASN A 328 23.55 -1.59 20.24
C ASN A 328 22.55 -1.96 19.13
N ALA A 329 22.73 -1.36 17.95
CA ALA A 329 21.83 -1.54 16.82
C ALA A 329 21.79 -2.99 16.31
N ASP A 330 22.91 -3.71 16.29
CA ASP A 330 22.95 -5.08 15.81
C ASP A 330 22.18 -6.04 16.73
N GLU A 331 22.29 -5.85 18.05
CA GLU A 331 21.50 -6.62 19.01
C GLU A 331 20.01 -6.29 18.94
N PHE A 332 19.68 -5.01 18.80
CA PHE A 332 18.31 -4.56 18.65
C PHE A 332 17.67 -5.15 17.37
N ASN A 333 18.37 -5.06 16.24
CA ASN A 333 17.92 -5.56 14.94
C ASN A 333 17.77 -7.09 14.89
N LYS A 334 18.45 -7.84 15.78
CA LYS A 334 18.23 -9.30 15.93
C LYS A 334 16.96 -9.62 16.69
N LYS A 335 16.59 -8.76 17.66
CA LYS A 335 15.41 -8.95 18.52
C LYS A 335 14.13 -8.47 17.84
N VAL A 336 14.16 -7.31 17.19
CA VAL A 336 12.98 -6.72 16.56
C VAL A 336 12.91 -7.13 15.08
N ARG A 337 11.88 -7.90 14.72
CA ARG A 337 11.63 -8.37 13.35
C ARG A 337 11.10 -7.26 12.47
N VAL A 338 10.16 -6.47 13.01
CA VAL A 338 9.58 -5.33 12.32
C VAL A 338 9.50 -4.16 13.29
N LEU A 339 10.16 -3.06 12.93
CA LEU A 339 9.94 -1.74 13.49
C LEU A 339 9.33 -0.89 12.40
N TRP A 340 8.12 -0.37 12.61
CA TRP A 340 7.34 0.30 11.57
C TRP A 340 6.84 1.66 12.04
N LEU A 341 6.98 2.68 11.19
CA LEU A 341 6.60 4.06 11.43
C LEU A 341 5.71 4.55 10.30
N GLY A 342 4.55 5.10 10.62
CA GLY A 342 3.63 5.72 9.67
C GLY A 342 3.31 7.15 10.04
N ILE A 343 3.01 7.99 9.05
CA ILE A 343 2.53 9.37 9.23
C ILE A 343 1.72 9.78 8.00
N GLY A 344 0.75 10.68 8.12
CA GLY A 344 0.12 11.34 6.97
C GLY A 344 0.96 12.49 6.42
N THR A 345 0.98 12.69 5.10
CA THR A 345 1.79 13.76 4.48
C THR A 345 1.26 15.17 4.76
N THR A 346 0.01 15.30 5.20
CA THR A 346 -0.62 16.59 5.54
C THR A 346 -0.90 16.73 7.04
N GLU A 347 -0.22 15.92 7.86
CA GLU A 347 -0.28 16.09 9.32
C GLU A 347 0.27 17.44 9.77
N PRO A 348 -0.18 17.97 10.93
CA PRO A 348 0.39 19.18 11.50
C PRO A 348 1.91 19.09 11.54
N GLN A 349 2.60 20.14 11.06
CA GLN A 349 4.05 20.14 10.83
C GLN A 349 4.84 19.58 12.02
N ARG A 350 4.47 19.95 13.26
CA ARG A 350 5.11 19.45 14.48
C ARG A 350 5.03 17.92 14.64
N MET A 351 3.92 17.30 14.26
CA MET A 351 3.74 15.84 14.33
C MET A 351 4.53 15.16 13.22
N TYR A 352 4.43 15.70 12.00
CA TYR A 352 5.18 15.21 10.84
C TYR A 352 6.69 15.22 11.10
N GLU A 353 7.22 16.36 11.54
CA GLU A 353 8.64 16.52 11.90
C GLU A 353 9.04 15.62 13.06
N SER A 354 8.18 15.40 14.06
CA SER A 354 8.50 14.49 15.17
C SER A 354 8.74 13.06 14.68
N VAL A 355 7.84 12.50 13.87
CA VAL A 355 7.99 11.12 13.35
C VAL A 355 9.13 11.05 12.33
N LYS A 356 9.28 12.07 11.47
CA LYS A 356 10.40 12.16 10.51
C LYS A 356 11.76 12.21 11.21
N ASN A 357 11.92 13.04 12.24
CA ASN A 357 13.16 13.15 13.00
C ASN A 357 13.46 11.85 13.75
N TYR A 358 12.43 11.17 14.26
CA TYR A 358 12.58 9.85 14.89
C TYR A 358 13.07 8.80 13.87
N HIS A 359 12.45 8.73 12.69
CA HIS A 359 12.87 7.89 11.57
C HIS A 359 14.35 8.14 11.20
N GLU A 360 14.73 9.41 11.02
CA GLU A 360 16.09 9.79 10.63
C GLU A 360 17.12 9.46 11.72
N ALA A 361 16.79 9.70 12.98
CA ALA A 361 17.66 9.35 14.11
C ALA A 361 17.87 7.83 14.25
N LEU A 362 16.82 7.02 14.07
CA LEU A 362 16.94 5.56 14.02
C LEU A 362 17.83 5.09 12.86
N GLY A 363 17.64 5.67 11.68
CA GLY A 363 18.44 5.36 10.48
C GLY A 363 19.92 5.69 10.70
N ASN A 364 20.21 6.86 11.26
CA ASN A 364 21.59 7.29 11.58
C ASN A 364 22.26 6.40 12.63
N ALA A 365 21.48 5.79 13.53
CA ALA A 365 21.99 4.84 14.51
C ALA A 365 22.08 3.38 13.99
N GLY A 366 21.71 3.12 12.73
CA GLY A 366 21.72 1.78 12.14
C GLY A 366 20.56 0.88 12.58
N ILE A 367 19.51 1.43 13.19
CA ILE A 367 18.32 0.68 13.58
C ILE A 367 17.45 0.41 12.33
N LYS A 368 17.22 -0.86 12.02
CA LYS A 368 16.40 -1.29 10.88
C LYS A 368 14.93 -1.02 11.18
N HIS A 369 14.27 -0.29 10.29
CA HIS A 369 12.85 0.01 10.39
C HIS A 369 12.26 0.39 9.03
N ILE A 370 10.93 0.37 8.97
CA ILE A 370 10.13 0.75 7.81
C ILE A 370 9.45 2.08 8.12
N TYR A 371 9.45 2.99 7.15
CA TYR A 371 8.81 4.30 7.27
C TYR A 371 7.86 4.49 6.08
N TYR A 372 6.61 4.81 6.40
CA TYR A 372 5.50 4.95 5.47
C TYR A 372 4.86 6.33 5.63
N GLU A 373 4.51 6.94 4.50
CA GLU A 373 3.79 8.20 4.46
C GLU A 373 2.46 7.98 3.71
N SER A 374 1.34 8.25 4.38
CA SER A 374 0.02 8.18 3.77
C SER A 374 -0.24 9.45 2.95
N PRO A 375 -0.31 9.36 1.61
CA PRO A 375 -0.41 10.55 0.77
C PRO A 375 -1.74 11.28 0.92
N GLY A 376 -1.68 12.59 1.07
CA GLY A 376 -2.83 13.49 1.09
C GLY A 376 -3.64 13.49 2.38
N THR A 377 -3.30 12.66 3.38
CA THR A 377 -4.07 12.52 4.61
C THR A 377 -3.36 13.16 5.80
N SER A 378 -4.16 13.64 6.77
CA SER A 378 -3.68 14.29 7.99
C SER A 378 -3.79 13.34 9.19
N HIS A 379 -3.90 13.89 10.41
CA HIS A 379 -3.93 13.15 11.66
C HIS A 379 -5.32 12.54 11.91
N GLU A 380 -5.75 11.69 10.97
CA GLU A 380 -7.12 11.18 10.83
C GLU A 380 -7.13 9.70 10.41
N TRP A 381 -8.31 9.08 10.52
CA TRP A 381 -8.47 7.63 10.44
C TRP A 381 -8.05 6.99 9.11
N LEU A 382 -8.11 7.70 7.97
CA LEU A 382 -7.62 7.12 6.71
C LEU A 382 -6.11 6.87 6.73
N THR A 383 -5.32 7.76 7.36
CA THR A 383 -3.89 7.53 7.59
C THR A 383 -3.69 6.20 8.33
N TRP A 384 -4.43 5.99 9.42
CA TRP A 384 -4.25 4.82 10.29
C TRP A 384 -4.80 3.53 9.67
N ARG A 385 -5.87 3.60 8.87
CA ARG A 385 -6.36 2.48 8.04
C ARG A 385 -5.28 2.03 7.05
N ARG A 386 -4.66 2.98 6.35
CA ARG A 386 -3.58 2.68 5.40
C ARG A 386 -2.36 2.11 6.13
N CYS A 387 -1.98 2.67 7.28
CA CYS A 387 -0.91 2.12 8.11
C CYS A 387 -1.17 0.66 8.51
N LEU A 388 -2.39 0.32 8.97
CA LEU A 388 -2.74 -1.06 9.29
C LEU A 388 -2.66 -1.98 8.06
N ASN A 389 -3.15 -1.52 6.91
CA ASN A 389 -3.12 -2.26 5.65
C ASN A 389 -1.69 -2.61 5.20
N GLU A 390 -0.74 -1.69 5.39
CA GLU A 390 0.68 -1.90 5.06
C GLU A 390 1.44 -2.68 6.13
N PHE A 391 1.04 -2.55 7.40
CA PHE A 391 1.73 -3.18 8.53
C PHE A 391 1.34 -4.65 8.73
N ALA A 392 0.05 -4.98 8.67
CA ALA A 392 -0.45 -6.33 8.95
C ALA A 392 0.19 -7.44 8.08
N PRO A 393 0.46 -7.24 6.77
CA PRO A 393 1.14 -8.22 5.93
C PRO A 393 2.56 -8.60 6.39
N LEU A 394 3.21 -7.74 7.18
CA LEU A 394 4.59 -7.94 7.64
C LEU A 394 4.67 -8.79 8.91
N LEU A 395 3.55 -9.07 9.55
CA LEU A 395 3.50 -9.74 10.85
C LEU A 395 3.67 -11.25 10.71
N PHE A 396 4.47 -11.83 11.61
CA PHE A 396 4.57 -13.26 11.86
C PHE A 396 5.08 -14.11 10.67
N ALA A 397 5.73 -13.49 9.68
CA ALA A 397 6.45 -14.21 8.62
C ALA A 397 7.71 -14.90 9.19
N SER A 398 8.01 -16.13 8.77
CA SER A 398 9.11 -16.95 9.31
C SER A 398 10.49 -16.34 8.98
N THR A 399 11.32 -16.14 9.99
CA THR A 399 12.68 -15.56 9.87
C THR A 399 13.77 -16.65 9.76
N GLN A 400 14.74 -16.45 8.87
CA GLN A 400 16.07 -17.09 8.92
C GLN A 400 17.17 -16.00 9.02
N THR A 401 17.98 -16.18 10.06
CA THR A 401 19.27 -15.58 10.50
C THR A 401 20.03 -14.56 9.64
N ALA A 402 20.56 -13.54 10.35
CA ALA A 402 21.50 -12.51 9.90
C ALA A 402 22.91 -13.05 9.55
N ALA A 403 23.58 -12.43 8.57
CA ALA A 403 25.00 -12.60 8.23
C ALA A 403 25.73 -11.23 8.21
N PRO A 404 27.08 -11.17 8.35
CA PRO A 404 27.79 -10.11 9.05
C PRO A 404 28.29 -8.94 8.18
N ALA A 405 28.56 -7.80 8.84
CA ALA A 405 29.04 -6.56 8.23
C ALA A 405 30.57 -6.53 8.05
N GLY A 406 31.04 -6.06 6.90
CA GLY A 406 32.45 -5.82 6.60
C GLY A 406 32.66 -4.86 5.43
N ALA A 407 32.88 -3.59 5.78
CA ALA A 407 33.57 -2.53 5.05
C ALA A 407 33.30 -2.31 3.54
N LEU A 408 32.32 -1.45 3.23
CA LEU A 408 32.47 -0.38 2.22
C LEU A 408 31.73 0.86 2.74
N THR A 409 32.48 1.92 3.01
CA THR A 409 31.97 3.27 3.26
C THR A 409 31.29 3.78 1.99
N GLY A 410 29.98 4.03 2.06
CA GLY A 410 29.18 4.52 0.94
C GLY A 410 27.83 3.81 0.87
N GLN A 411 26.79 4.51 1.34
CA GLN A 411 25.35 4.26 1.19
C GLN A 411 24.89 3.00 0.43
N ARG A 412 24.03 2.19 1.08
CA ARG A 412 22.93 1.36 0.51
C ARG A 412 22.41 0.46 1.66
N ASN A 413 21.13 0.24 1.95
CA ASN A 413 19.91 0.26 1.15
C ASN A 413 18.66 0.32 2.05
N GLY A 414 17.73 1.23 1.72
CA GLY A 414 16.31 1.03 1.97
C GLY A 414 15.62 0.49 0.71
N ARG A 415 14.43 -0.09 0.87
CA ARG A 415 13.33 0.23 -0.04
C ARG A 415 12.32 1.07 0.72
N PRO A 416 11.81 2.09 0.07
CA PRO A 416 12.17 3.43 0.46
C PRO A 416 10.92 4.14 1.00
N ARG A 417 11.06 5.38 1.47
CA ARG A 417 10.02 6.38 1.19
C ARG A 417 9.51 6.19 -0.26
N GLN A 418 8.47 6.87 -0.71
CA GLN A 418 8.64 7.40 -2.06
C GLN A 418 9.92 8.23 -2.02
N GLN A 419 11.04 7.59 -2.38
CA GLN A 419 12.30 8.22 -2.66
C GLN A 419 11.89 9.21 -3.71
N GLN A 420 11.95 10.50 -3.35
CA GLN A 420 11.71 11.56 -4.31
C GLN A 420 12.42 11.15 -5.58
N ILE A 421 11.67 10.96 -6.66
CA ILE A 421 12.24 10.48 -7.91
C ILE A 421 13.19 11.57 -8.37
N VAL A 422 14.48 11.25 -8.35
CA VAL A 422 15.54 12.15 -8.83
C VAL A 422 15.86 11.71 -10.26
N LEU A 423 15.48 12.57 -11.20
CA LEU A 423 15.79 12.37 -12.61
C LEU A 423 17.16 12.97 -12.93
N ASN A 424 17.98 12.22 -13.64
CA ASN A 424 19.21 12.67 -14.26
C ASN A 424 18.90 13.48 -15.54
N PRO A 425 19.81 14.35 -16.01
CA PRO A 425 19.58 15.15 -17.23
C PRO A 425 19.28 14.33 -18.50
N ASP A 426 19.70 13.07 -18.55
CA ASP A 426 19.45 12.13 -19.65
C ASP A 426 18.26 11.19 -19.42
N ASP A 427 17.53 11.33 -18.30
CA ASP A 427 16.28 10.63 -18.05
C ASP A 427 15.12 11.27 -18.81
N LYS A 428 15.14 11.04 -20.13
CA LYS A 428 14.18 11.59 -21.07
C LYS A 428 13.70 10.52 -22.06
N PRO A 429 12.57 10.77 -22.73
CA PRO A 429 12.07 9.83 -23.73
C PRO A 429 13.05 9.75 -24.91
N ALA A 430 13.63 8.57 -25.15
CA ALA A 430 14.38 8.30 -26.39
C ALA A 430 13.48 8.21 -27.64
N PHE A 431 12.18 8.03 -27.43
CA PHE A 431 11.15 7.94 -28.47
C PHE A 431 9.96 8.80 -28.04
N PRO A 432 9.14 9.29 -28.99
CA PRO A 432 7.88 9.95 -28.63
C PRO A 432 6.94 8.99 -27.90
N GLU A 433 5.80 9.49 -27.43
CA GLU A 433 4.72 8.58 -27.01
C GLU A 433 4.21 7.79 -28.22
N PRO A 434 3.90 6.49 -28.06
CA PRO A 434 3.24 5.72 -29.11
C PRO A 434 1.88 6.33 -29.52
N PRO A 435 1.43 6.08 -30.76
CA PRO A 435 0.06 6.42 -31.15
C PRO A 435 -0.96 5.78 -30.19
N ALA A 436 -2.10 6.45 -29.97
CA ALA A 436 -3.19 5.81 -29.25
C ALA A 436 -3.65 4.54 -29.97
N GLY A 437 -4.08 3.53 -29.21
CA GLY A 437 -4.63 2.29 -29.77
C GLY A 437 -3.60 1.37 -30.42
N ILE A 438 -2.34 1.37 -29.96
CA ILE A 438 -1.30 0.45 -30.45
C ILE A 438 -1.68 -1.04 -30.28
N ASP A 439 -2.50 -1.36 -29.29
CA ASP A 439 -3.00 -2.69 -28.95
C ASP A 439 -4.52 -2.84 -29.15
N ASP A 440 -5.13 -1.95 -29.93
CA ASP A 440 -6.52 -2.08 -30.35
C ASP A 440 -6.66 -3.14 -31.45
N GLU A 441 -7.83 -3.76 -31.50
CA GLU A 441 -8.20 -4.68 -32.58
C GLU A 441 -8.38 -3.89 -33.87
N LYS A 442 -7.68 -4.30 -34.93
CA LYS A 442 -7.75 -3.72 -36.27
C LYS A 442 -8.07 -4.80 -37.27
N ASP A 443 -8.60 -4.41 -38.42
CA ASP A 443 -8.84 -5.32 -39.55
C ASP A 443 -7.51 -5.68 -40.25
N VAL A 444 -6.75 -6.57 -39.60
CA VAL A 444 -5.47 -7.12 -40.06
C VAL A 444 -5.47 -8.63 -39.88
N SER A 445 -4.51 -9.32 -40.52
CA SER A 445 -4.36 -10.75 -40.26
C SER A 445 -3.90 -10.97 -38.83
N HIS A 446 -4.55 -11.91 -38.14
CA HIS A 446 -4.29 -12.19 -36.73
C HIS A 446 -3.44 -13.44 -36.52
N GLY A 447 -2.51 -13.34 -35.58
CA GLY A 447 -1.76 -14.47 -35.07
C GLY A 447 -2.58 -15.34 -34.12
N LYS A 448 -2.00 -16.45 -33.68
CA LYS A 448 -2.65 -17.36 -32.73
C LYS A 448 -1.95 -17.26 -31.38
N LEU A 449 -2.73 -16.98 -30.34
CA LEU A 449 -2.31 -17.02 -28.94
C LEU A 449 -2.89 -18.25 -28.26
N GLU A 450 -2.04 -19.11 -27.70
CA GLU A 450 -2.48 -20.34 -27.04
C GLU A 450 -1.72 -20.67 -25.77
N MET A 451 -2.41 -21.30 -24.82
CA MET A 451 -1.83 -21.81 -23.60
C MET A 451 -1.23 -23.20 -23.85
N VAL A 452 0.07 -23.35 -23.62
CA VAL A 452 0.80 -24.61 -23.79
C VAL A 452 1.26 -25.13 -22.43
N SER A 453 1.08 -26.44 -22.21
CA SER A 453 1.67 -27.14 -21.07
C SER A 453 3.00 -27.82 -21.46
N TYR A 454 3.94 -27.87 -20.53
CA TYR A 454 5.23 -28.53 -20.70
C TYR A 454 5.68 -29.21 -19.41
N GLU A 455 6.48 -30.26 -19.54
CA GLU A 455 7.09 -30.95 -18.40
C GLU A 455 8.36 -30.20 -18.01
N SER A 456 8.36 -29.56 -16.84
CA SER A 456 9.57 -28.95 -16.29
C SER A 456 10.33 -29.98 -15.47
N LYS A 457 11.46 -30.44 -16.00
CA LYS A 457 12.34 -31.38 -15.28
C LYS A 457 13.07 -30.66 -14.15
N SER A 458 13.40 -29.39 -14.33
CA SER A 458 14.07 -28.58 -13.31
C SER A 458 13.18 -28.36 -12.07
N VAL A 459 11.86 -28.24 -12.25
CA VAL A 459 10.88 -28.08 -11.16
C VAL A 459 10.29 -29.43 -10.70
N GLY A 460 10.22 -30.42 -11.59
CA GLY A 460 9.54 -31.69 -11.34
C GLY A 460 8.01 -31.55 -11.31
N ALA A 461 7.45 -30.77 -12.23
CA ALA A 461 6.01 -30.56 -12.40
C ALA A 461 5.66 -30.17 -13.85
N THR A 462 4.41 -30.45 -14.26
CA THR A 462 3.84 -29.89 -15.48
C THR A 462 3.50 -28.42 -15.27
N ARG A 463 4.03 -27.54 -16.13
CA ARG A 463 3.88 -26.09 -16.05
C ARG A 463 3.27 -25.52 -17.31
N LYS A 464 2.85 -24.25 -17.27
CA LYS A 464 2.16 -23.57 -18.38
C LYS A 464 2.90 -22.33 -18.88
N MET A 465 2.69 -22.02 -20.14
CA MET A 465 3.14 -20.79 -20.80
C MET A 465 2.16 -20.40 -21.89
N ASN A 466 1.96 -19.11 -22.13
CA ASN A 466 1.29 -18.67 -23.35
C ASN A 466 2.28 -18.55 -24.49
N VAL A 467 1.87 -18.94 -25.69
CA VAL A 467 2.66 -18.82 -26.91
C VAL A 467 1.83 -18.11 -27.96
N TYR A 468 2.37 -17.01 -28.50
CA TYR A 468 1.87 -16.33 -29.67
C TYR A 468 2.67 -16.77 -30.90
N THR A 469 1.97 -17.14 -31.96
CA THR A 469 2.53 -17.36 -33.29
C THR A 469 2.00 -16.27 -34.23
N PRO A 470 2.85 -15.72 -35.11
CA PRO A 470 2.48 -14.58 -35.93
C PRO A 470 1.46 -14.98 -37.02
N PRO A 471 0.75 -14.01 -37.62
CA PRO A 471 -0.13 -14.26 -38.75
C PRO A 471 0.61 -15.03 -39.86
N GLY A 472 0.00 -16.10 -40.35
CA GLY A 472 0.60 -16.97 -41.38
C GLY A 472 1.76 -17.83 -40.87
N TYR A 473 1.83 -18.12 -39.56
CA TYR A 473 2.78 -19.10 -39.03
C TYR A 473 2.68 -20.45 -39.76
N SER A 474 3.83 -20.98 -40.20
CA SER A 474 3.98 -22.28 -40.85
C SER A 474 5.19 -23.02 -40.29
N SER A 475 5.08 -24.33 -40.10
CA SER A 475 6.21 -25.16 -39.67
C SER A 475 7.35 -25.22 -40.71
N GLU A 476 7.09 -24.86 -41.96
CA GLU A 476 8.08 -24.82 -43.05
C GLU A 476 9.05 -23.64 -42.97
N LYS A 477 8.69 -22.59 -42.22
CA LYS A 477 9.53 -21.40 -42.00
C LYS A 477 9.99 -21.36 -40.54
N LYS A 478 11.26 -21.01 -40.32
CA LYS A 478 11.78 -20.76 -38.97
C LYS A 478 11.55 -19.30 -38.57
N TYR A 479 11.14 -19.08 -37.33
CA TYR A 479 10.86 -17.76 -36.76
C TYR A 479 11.81 -17.44 -35.60
N PRO A 480 12.18 -16.16 -35.41
CA PRO A 480 12.87 -15.74 -34.20
C PRO A 480 11.90 -15.76 -33.01
N VAL A 481 12.44 -15.81 -31.80
CA VAL A 481 11.66 -16.01 -30.57
C VAL A 481 11.94 -14.92 -29.55
N LEU A 482 10.88 -14.28 -29.06
CA LEU A 482 10.92 -13.40 -27.88
C LEU A 482 10.34 -14.14 -26.66
N TYR A 483 11.16 -14.34 -25.64
CA TYR A 483 10.71 -14.76 -24.32
C TYR A 483 10.36 -13.52 -23.49
N LEU A 484 9.12 -13.45 -23.01
CA LEU A 484 8.53 -12.25 -22.42
C LEU A 484 8.03 -12.52 -20.99
N LEU A 485 8.78 -12.03 -20.00
CA LEU A 485 8.63 -12.39 -18.59
C LEU A 485 7.72 -11.42 -17.83
N HIS A 486 6.87 -11.96 -16.98
CA HIS A 486 5.90 -11.22 -16.16
C HIS A 486 6.50 -10.66 -14.86
N GLY A 487 5.77 -9.79 -14.17
CA GLY A 487 6.13 -9.18 -12.88
C GLY A 487 5.80 -10.05 -11.67
N ILE A 488 6.19 -9.62 -10.46
CA ILE A 488 6.19 -10.51 -9.29
C ILE A 488 4.81 -11.07 -8.87
N GLY A 489 3.76 -10.27 -9.09
CA GLY A 489 2.37 -10.65 -8.82
C GLY A 489 1.67 -11.36 -9.98
N GLY A 490 2.34 -11.46 -11.13
CA GLY A 490 1.78 -11.99 -12.36
C GLY A 490 1.92 -13.49 -12.53
N ASP A 491 1.60 -13.91 -13.75
CA ASP A 491 1.66 -15.25 -14.30
C ASP A 491 1.83 -15.17 -15.83
N GLU A 492 1.78 -16.32 -16.51
CA GLU A 492 1.90 -16.44 -17.96
C GLU A 492 0.87 -15.64 -18.77
N THR A 493 -0.19 -15.11 -18.14
CA THR A 493 -1.26 -14.32 -18.80
C THR A 493 -1.15 -12.81 -18.56
N GLU A 494 -0.18 -12.33 -17.76
CA GLU A 494 -0.10 -10.92 -17.36
C GLU A 494 0.09 -9.95 -18.53
N TRP A 495 0.93 -10.31 -19.49
CA TRP A 495 1.15 -9.50 -20.69
C TRP A 495 -0.12 -9.32 -21.52
N GLN A 496 -1.03 -10.30 -21.53
CA GLN A 496 -2.33 -10.17 -22.21
C GLN A 496 -3.21 -9.11 -21.54
N ARG A 497 -3.20 -9.06 -20.20
CA ARG A 497 -3.95 -8.07 -19.44
C ARG A 497 -3.43 -6.64 -19.65
N PHE A 498 -2.11 -6.47 -19.81
CA PHE A 498 -1.49 -5.14 -19.84
C PHE A 498 -1.24 -4.59 -21.25
N ALA A 499 -0.93 -5.44 -22.23
CA ALA A 499 -0.46 -4.99 -23.54
C ALA A 499 -1.08 -5.72 -24.74
N LYS A 500 -1.95 -6.71 -24.51
CA LYS A 500 -2.58 -7.56 -25.55
C LYS A 500 -1.59 -7.89 -26.69
N PRO A 501 -0.48 -8.60 -26.40
CA PRO A 501 0.67 -8.68 -27.29
C PRO A 501 0.33 -9.30 -28.65
N ASN A 502 -0.73 -10.10 -28.74
CA ASN A 502 -1.25 -10.58 -30.02
C ASN A 502 -1.72 -9.41 -30.91
N LEU A 503 -2.57 -8.51 -30.42
CA LEU A 503 -3.06 -7.37 -31.19
C LEU A 503 -1.94 -6.38 -31.50
N LEU A 504 -1.11 -6.09 -30.50
CA LEU A 504 0.03 -5.18 -30.67
C LEU A 504 0.99 -5.69 -31.75
N LEU A 505 1.33 -6.98 -31.75
CA LEU A 505 2.24 -7.56 -32.73
C LEU A 505 1.59 -7.74 -34.10
N ASP A 506 0.32 -8.15 -34.16
CA ASP A 506 -0.43 -8.23 -35.43
C ASP A 506 -0.43 -6.87 -36.13
N ASN A 507 -0.72 -5.80 -35.38
CA ASN A 507 -0.68 -4.43 -35.88
C ASN A 507 0.72 -4.04 -36.37
N LEU A 508 1.76 -4.28 -35.57
CA LEU A 508 3.14 -3.96 -35.96
C LEU A 508 3.61 -4.77 -37.18
N ILE A 509 3.22 -6.03 -37.30
CA ILE A 509 3.58 -6.91 -38.42
C ILE A 509 2.85 -6.47 -39.69
N ALA A 510 1.55 -6.18 -39.60
CA ALA A 510 0.76 -5.67 -40.73
C ALA A 510 1.28 -4.31 -41.24
N GLU A 511 1.76 -3.45 -40.33
CA GLU A 511 2.38 -2.17 -40.66
C GLU A 511 3.85 -2.32 -41.16
N GLY A 512 4.41 -3.53 -41.20
CA GLY A 512 5.81 -3.79 -41.59
C GLY A 512 6.84 -3.27 -40.57
N LYS A 513 6.38 -2.88 -39.37
CA LYS A 513 7.20 -2.31 -38.30
C LYS A 513 7.82 -3.35 -37.39
N ALA A 514 7.29 -4.57 -37.31
CA ALA A 514 7.93 -5.70 -36.64
C ALA A 514 8.08 -6.89 -37.59
N LEU A 515 9.11 -7.71 -37.37
CA LEU A 515 9.25 -8.98 -38.07
C LEU A 515 8.28 -10.01 -37.48
N PRO A 516 7.71 -10.92 -38.29
CA PRO A 516 6.97 -12.07 -37.78
C PRO A 516 7.85 -12.88 -36.82
N MET A 517 7.43 -13.01 -35.57
CA MET A 517 8.17 -13.69 -34.50
C MET A 517 7.24 -14.48 -33.60
N ILE A 518 7.77 -15.51 -32.94
CA ILE A 518 7.05 -16.22 -31.87
C ILE A 518 7.29 -15.48 -30.55
N VAL A 519 6.24 -15.32 -29.74
CA VAL A 519 6.38 -14.76 -28.38
C VAL A 519 5.96 -15.78 -27.35
N VAL A 520 6.84 -16.07 -26.41
CA VAL A 520 6.66 -17.06 -25.35
C VAL A 520 6.57 -16.32 -24.03
N MET A 521 5.45 -16.49 -23.33
CA MET A 521 5.17 -15.87 -22.03
C MET A 521 5.09 -16.97 -20.97
N PRO A 522 6.23 -17.45 -20.44
CA PRO A 522 6.25 -18.46 -19.40
C PRO A 522 5.94 -17.85 -18.03
N ASN A 523 5.49 -18.70 -17.10
CA ASN A 523 5.44 -18.32 -15.70
C ASN A 523 6.87 -18.28 -15.13
N GLY A 524 7.31 -17.12 -14.65
CA GLY A 524 8.66 -16.90 -14.12
C GLY A 524 8.88 -17.46 -12.72
N ARG A 525 7.88 -18.08 -12.09
CA ARG A 525 7.92 -18.66 -10.75
C ARG A 525 8.16 -20.18 -10.82
N ALA A 526 9.40 -20.62 -11.02
CA ALA A 526 9.74 -22.03 -11.18
C ALA A 526 9.64 -22.83 -9.86
N GLN A 527 8.43 -23.27 -9.51
CA GLN A 527 8.13 -24.16 -8.38
C GLN A 527 6.86 -24.98 -8.64
N LYS A 528 6.66 -26.06 -7.89
CA LYS A 528 5.52 -26.98 -8.11
C LYS A 528 4.15 -26.31 -8.01
N ASN A 529 4.00 -25.33 -7.12
CA ASN A 529 2.84 -24.45 -7.07
C ASN A 529 3.24 -23.06 -7.58
N ASP A 530 3.24 -22.88 -8.89
CA ASP A 530 3.64 -21.64 -9.56
C ASP A 530 2.50 -20.59 -9.61
N ARG A 531 1.37 -20.85 -8.96
CA ARG A 531 0.28 -19.88 -8.79
C ARG A 531 0.71 -18.71 -7.91
N ALA A 532 0.20 -17.53 -8.23
CA ALA A 532 0.46 -16.29 -7.48
C ALA A 532 -0.40 -16.25 -6.20
N GLU A 533 -0.11 -17.15 -5.27
CA GLU A 533 -0.87 -17.32 -4.02
C GLU A 533 0.01 -17.12 -2.79
N GLY A 534 -0.52 -16.47 -1.74
CA GLY A 534 0.24 -16.17 -0.54
C GLY A 534 1.26 -15.06 -0.75
N ASN A 535 2.38 -15.12 -0.02
CA ASN A 535 3.46 -14.15 -0.21
C ASN A 535 4.24 -14.44 -1.51
N VAL A 536 3.87 -13.77 -2.60
CA VAL A 536 4.59 -13.88 -3.88
C VAL A 536 6.07 -13.48 -3.78
N PHE A 537 6.46 -12.62 -2.82
CA PHE A 537 7.86 -12.27 -2.54
C PHE A 537 8.63 -13.39 -1.82
N ALA A 538 7.94 -14.34 -1.17
CA ALA A 538 8.57 -15.54 -0.61
C ALA A 538 8.96 -16.57 -1.68
N SER A 539 8.51 -16.39 -2.93
CA SER A 539 8.90 -17.19 -4.09
C SER A 539 10.25 -16.77 -4.68
N ALA A 540 11.05 -15.94 -3.99
CA ALA A 540 12.39 -15.54 -4.43
C ALA A 540 13.28 -16.72 -4.87
N PRO A 541 13.30 -17.88 -4.16
CA PRO A 541 14.01 -19.05 -4.66
C PRO A 541 13.46 -19.59 -5.99
N ALA A 542 12.14 -19.53 -6.19
CA ALA A 542 11.49 -19.97 -7.42
C ALA A 542 11.75 -19.02 -8.61
N PHE A 543 11.85 -17.71 -8.36
CA PHE A 543 12.24 -16.74 -9.38
C PHE A 543 13.70 -16.88 -9.80
N THR A 544 14.59 -17.26 -8.87
CA THR A 544 15.99 -17.61 -9.21
C THR A 544 16.05 -18.95 -9.93
N ALA A 545 15.29 -19.96 -9.49
CA ALA A 545 15.25 -21.28 -10.13
C ALA A 545 14.74 -21.21 -11.57
N PHE A 546 13.99 -20.16 -11.92
CA PHE A 546 13.46 -19.99 -13.27
C PHE A 546 14.54 -19.79 -14.34
N GLU A 547 15.76 -19.36 -14.00
CA GLU A 547 16.87 -19.34 -14.95
C GLU A 547 17.13 -20.74 -15.53
N LYS A 548 17.15 -21.75 -14.66
CA LYS A 548 17.36 -23.15 -15.05
C LYS A 548 16.17 -23.68 -15.85
N ASP A 549 14.95 -23.42 -15.39
CA ASP A 549 13.74 -23.82 -16.09
C ASP A 549 13.62 -23.19 -17.48
N LEU A 550 13.99 -21.91 -17.63
CA LEU A 550 14.02 -21.21 -18.91
C LEU A 550 14.98 -21.88 -19.89
N LEU A 551 16.21 -22.16 -19.45
CA LEU A 551 17.28 -22.68 -20.30
C LEU A 551 17.15 -24.17 -20.60
N GLU A 552 16.74 -24.98 -19.61
CA GLU A 552 16.76 -26.45 -19.72
C GLU A 552 15.39 -27.04 -20.08
N ASP A 553 14.28 -26.34 -19.84
CA ASP A 553 12.93 -26.87 -20.07
C ASP A 553 12.12 -26.03 -21.07
N VAL A 554 11.99 -24.72 -20.87
CA VAL A 554 11.15 -23.84 -21.70
C VAL A 554 11.72 -23.69 -23.10
N ILE A 555 13.00 -23.30 -23.25
CA ILE A 555 13.63 -23.13 -24.57
C ILE A 555 13.60 -24.45 -25.37
N PRO A 556 14.04 -25.60 -24.82
CA PRO A 556 13.97 -26.88 -25.54
C PRO A 556 12.53 -27.31 -25.89
N THR A 557 11.55 -27.02 -25.04
CA THR A 557 10.15 -27.28 -25.35
C THR A 557 9.67 -26.45 -26.54
N ILE A 558 10.03 -25.17 -26.59
CA ILE A 558 9.65 -24.29 -27.71
C ILE A 558 10.33 -24.74 -29.00
N GLU A 559 11.62 -25.08 -28.94
CA GLU A 559 12.38 -25.56 -30.10
C GLU A 559 11.90 -26.89 -30.67
N SER A 560 11.30 -27.75 -29.83
CA SER A 560 10.74 -29.02 -30.27
C SER A 560 9.30 -28.92 -30.81
N LYS A 561 8.52 -27.93 -30.35
CA LYS A 561 7.11 -27.77 -30.72
C LYS A 561 6.88 -26.77 -31.85
N TYR A 562 7.77 -25.80 -32.01
CA TYR A 562 7.61 -24.70 -32.97
C TYR A 562 8.82 -24.60 -33.91
N SER A 563 8.59 -24.09 -35.12
CA SER A 563 9.66 -23.88 -36.10
C SER A 563 10.41 -22.59 -35.79
N VAL A 564 11.54 -22.73 -35.08
CA VAL A 564 12.29 -21.61 -34.53
C VAL A 564 13.73 -21.55 -35.05
N GLN A 565 14.28 -20.34 -35.04
CA GLN A 565 15.71 -20.09 -35.17
C GLN A 565 16.34 -20.17 -33.77
N ALA A 566 17.15 -21.20 -33.53
CA ALA A 566 17.67 -21.53 -32.20
C ALA A 566 19.02 -20.86 -31.86
N ASP A 567 19.57 -20.05 -32.77
CA ASP A 567 20.81 -19.33 -32.51
C ASP A 567 20.57 -18.03 -31.73
N PRO A 568 21.60 -17.48 -31.07
CA PRO A 568 21.44 -16.31 -30.19
C PRO A 568 20.96 -15.05 -30.92
N GLU A 569 21.33 -14.88 -32.20
CA GLU A 569 20.93 -13.70 -32.98
C GLU A 569 19.42 -13.67 -33.26
N HIS A 570 18.72 -14.79 -33.04
CA HIS A 570 17.27 -14.90 -33.23
C HIS A 570 16.52 -15.20 -31.93
N ARG A 571 17.17 -15.02 -30.78
CA ARG A 571 16.55 -15.20 -29.46
C ARG A 571 16.62 -13.92 -28.63
N ALA A 572 15.44 -13.44 -28.24
CA ALA A 572 15.27 -12.27 -27.40
C ALA A 572 14.69 -12.64 -26.02
N LEU A 573 15.08 -11.89 -24.99
CA LEU A 573 14.54 -12.00 -23.63
C LEU A 573 14.19 -10.61 -23.10
N ALA A 574 12.93 -10.39 -22.73
CA ALA A 574 12.50 -9.16 -22.11
C ALA A 574 11.44 -9.38 -21.04
N GLY A 575 11.18 -8.37 -20.20
CA GLY A 575 10.13 -8.48 -19.19
C GLY A 575 9.88 -7.20 -18.42
N LEU A 576 8.81 -7.22 -17.60
CA LEU A 576 8.38 -6.11 -16.77
C LEU A 576 8.71 -6.33 -15.29
N SER A 577 9.07 -5.28 -14.56
CA SER A 577 9.27 -5.33 -13.11
C SER A 577 10.25 -6.44 -12.69
N MET A 578 9.78 -7.45 -11.95
CA MET A 578 10.57 -8.65 -11.64
C MET A 578 11.09 -9.37 -12.90
N GLY A 579 10.25 -9.55 -13.90
CA GLY A 579 10.61 -10.14 -15.19
C GLY A 579 11.61 -9.28 -15.95
N GLY A 580 11.59 -7.95 -15.77
CA GLY A 580 12.61 -7.04 -16.30
C GLY A 580 13.98 -7.29 -15.66
N GLY A 581 14.01 -7.42 -14.33
CA GLY A 581 15.23 -7.78 -13.62
C GLY A 581 15.74 -9.19 -13.95
N GLN A 582 14.84 -10.17 -14.11
CA GLN A 582 15.20 -11.52 -14.58
C GLN A 582 15.78 -11.49 -15.99
N SER A 583 15.19 -10.69 -16.90
CA SER A 583 15.65 -10.57 -18.28
C SER A 583 17.07 -10.03 -18.35
N LEU A 584 17.40 -9.00 -17.55
CA LEU A 584 18.77 -8.49 -17.44
C LEU A 584 19.71 -9.53 -16.81
N ASN A 585 19.30 -10.16 -15.71
CA ASN A 585 20.13 -11.14 -15.01
C ASN A 585 20.49 -12.35 -15.87
N PHE A 586 19.52 -12.89 -16.62
CA PHE A 586 19.69 -14.11 -17.39
C PHE A 586 20.23 -13.79 -18.78
N GLY A 587 19.67 -12.78 -19.45
CA GLY A 587 20.08 -12.40 -20.80
C GLY A 587 21.55 -12.02 -20.86
N LEU A 588 22.02 -11.20 -19.93
CA LEU A 588 23.41 -10.72 -19.90
C LEU A 588 24.41 -11.76 -19.36
N ALA A 589 23.94 -12.73 -18.58
CA ALA A 589 24.77 -13.86 -18.15
C ALA A 589 24.93 -14.94 -19.25
N HIS A 590 24.00 -14.98 -20.22
CA HIS A 590 23.93 -16.00 -21.27
C HIS A 590 23.96 -15.38 -22.67
N LEU A 591 25.00 -14.59 -22.97
CA LEU A 591 25.18 -13.93 -24.28
C LEU A 591 25.32 -14.92 -25.46
N ASN A 592 25.74 -16.16 -25.17
CA ASN A 592 25.75 -17.27 -26.13
C ASN A 592 24.35 -17.88 -26.35
N THR A 593 23.31 -17.33 -25.72
CA THR A 593 21.91 -17.79 -25.82
C THR A 593 20.99 -16.65 -26.25
N PHE A 594 21.23 -15.42 -25.77
CA PHE A 594 20.40 -14.25 -26.08
C PHE A 594 21.25 -13.10 -26.63
N ALA A 595 20.90 -12.60 -27.82
CA ALA A 595 21.53 -11.40 -28.38
C ALA A 595 20.68 -10.12 -28.20
N TRP A 596 19.43 -10.26 -27.77
CA TRP A 596 18.48 -9.15 -27.60
C TRP A 596 17.89 -9.19 -26.20
N VAL A 597 18.18 -8.19 -25.37
CA VAL A 597 17.78 -8.19 -23.96
C VAL A 597 17.04 -6.89 -23.61
N GLY A 598 15.89 -6.99 -22.94
CA GLY A 598 15.08 -5.85 -22.54
C GLY A 598 14.65 -5.88 -21.07
N GLY A 599 14.92 -4.81 -20.32
CA GLY A 599 14.42 -4.62 -18.97
C GLY A 599 13.48 -3.42 -18.88
N PHE A 600 12.20 -3.65 -18.60
CA PHE A 600 11.20 -2.60 -18.40
C PHE A 600 10.91 -2.47 -16.91
N SER A 601 11.18 -1.29 -16.35
CA SER A 601 10.99 -0.98 -14.93
C SER A 601 11.58 -2.02 -13.97
N SER A 602 12.82 -2.42 -14.24
CA SER A 602 13.48 -3.55 -13.60
C SER A 602 13.47 -3.47 -12.07
N ALA A 603 13.01 -4.54 -11.42
CA ALA A 603 12.83 -4.63 -9.98
C ALA A 603 14.16 -4.99 -9.24
N PRO A 604 14.21 -4.99 -7.89
CA PRO A 604 15.46 -5.04 -7.14
C PRO A 604 16.11 -6.43 -7.12
N ASN A 605 15.47 -7.42 -7.76
CA ASN A 605 16.09 -8.69 -8.08
C ASN A 605 17.16 -8.55 -9.19
N THR A 606 17.24 -7.41 -9.88
CA THR A 606 18.33 -7.08 -10.81
C THR A 606 19.65 -7.06 -10.05
N LYS A 607 20.64 -7.83 -10.52
CA LYS A 607 21.99 -7.86 -9.94
C LYS A 607 22.65 -6.48 -10.03
N PRO A 608 23.62 -6.17 -9.17
CA PRO A 608 24.46 -4.99 -9.33
C PRO A 608 25.03 -4.91 -10.76
N PRO A 609 25.15 -3.72 -11.38
CA PRO A 609 25.53 -3.61 -12.79
C PRO A 609 26.84 -4.30 -13.18
N ALA A 610 27.85 -4.31 -12.30
CA ALA A 610 29.11 -5.02 -12.52
C ALA A 610 28.95 -6.55 -12.60
N ASP A 611 27.94 -7.10 -11.92
CA ASP A 611 27.65 -8.54 -11.91
C ASP A 611 26.71 -8.96 -13.05
N LEU A 612 26.00 -7.99 -13.67
CA LEU A 612 25.19 -8.24 -14.86
C LEU A 612 26.05 -8.54 -16.08
N ILE A 613 27.17 -7.84 -16.23
CA ILE A 613 28.04 -7.95 -17.39
C ILE A 613 29.46 -8.21 -16.91
N ALA A 614 29.76 -9.49 -16.73
CA ALA A 614 31.09 -9.97 -16.33
C ALA A 614 32.17 -9.69 -17.40
N ASP A 615 31.77 -9.65 -18.68
CA ASP A 615 32.64 -9.32 -19.82
C ASP A 615 32.01 -8.23 -20.71
N PRO A 616 32.36 -6.94 -20.46
CA PRO A 616 31.88 -5.81 -21.26
C PRO A 616 32.21 -5.89 -22.75
N GLU A 617 33.36 -6.49 -23.11
CA GLU A 617 33.77 -6.59 -24.52
C GLU A 617 32.97 -7.69 -25.23
N ALA A 618 32.70 -8.81 -24.56
CA ALA A 618 31.75 -9.79 -25.05
C ALA A 618 30.36 -9.18 -25.24
N ALA A 619 29.86 -8.39 -24.29
CA ALA A 619 28.57 -7.71 -24.40
C ALA A 619 28.50 -6.78 -25.61
N LYS A 620 29.52 -5.94 -25.84
CA LYS A 620 29.61 -5.06 -27.02
C LYS A 620 29.57 -5.83 -28.35
N LYS A 621 30.18 -7.01 -28.38
CA LYS A 621 30.31 -7.81 -29.61
C LYS A 621 29.08 -8.66 -29.88
N GLN A 622 28.47 -9.21 -28.83
CA GLN A 622 27.44 -10.24 -28.95
C GLN A 622 26.01 -9.69 -28.85
N LEU A 623 25.78 -8.61 -28.10
CA LEU A 623 24.45 -8.00 -28.03
C LEU A 623 24.15 -7.22 -29.31
N LYS A 624 23.00 -7.50 -29.91
CA LYS A 624 22.41 -6.72 -30.99
C LYS A 624 21.54 -5.59 -30.47
N LEU A 625 20.88 -5.81 -29.33
CA LEU A 625 20.10 -4.79 -28.64
C LEU A 625 20.10 -5.04 -27.14
N LEU A 626 20.43 -4.00 -26.38
CA LEU A 626 20.17 -3.91 -24.96
C LEU A 626 19.20 -2.74 -24.72
N TRP A 627 18.03 -3.02 -24.18
CA TRP A 627 16.99 -2.04 -23.91
C TRP A 627 16.78 -1.88 -22.41
N ILE A 628 17.05 -0.69 -21.90
CA ILE A 628 16.79 -0.34 -20.51
C ILE A 628 15.71 0.75 -20.52
N ALA A 629 14.62 0.52 -19.81
CA ALA A 629 13.55 1.50 -19.68
C ALA A 629 12.93 1.53 -18.30
N CYS A 630 12.36 2.67 -17.95
CA CYS A 630 11.58 2.88 -16.74
C CYS A 630 10.84 4.23 -16.86
N GLY A 631 9.65 4.34 -16.31
CA GLY A 631 8.90 5.59 -16.32
C GLY A 631 9.46 6.63 -15.33
N ASN A 632 9.36 7.92 -15.65
CA ASN A 632 9.86 9.00 -14.78
C ASN A 632 9.07 9.20 -13.47
N LYS A 633 7.93 8.50 -13.32
CA LYS A 633 7.14 8.44 -12.07
C LYS A 633 7.27 7.09 -11.38
N ASP A 634 8.12 6.21 -11.87
CA ASP A 634 8.38 4.90 -11.27
C ASP A 634 9.40 5.01 -10.12
N ASN A 635 8.99 4.56 -8.93
CA ASN A 635 9.86 4.51 -7.74
C ASN A 635 11.01 3.52 -7.86
N LEU A 636 11.07 2.72 -8.93
CA LEU A 636 12.14 1.78 -9.24
C LEU A 636 13.18 2.33 -10.22
N ILE A 637 12.99 3.54 -10.76
CA ILE A 637 13.85 4.14 -11.80
C ILE A 637 15.35 4.10 -11.47
N ARG A 638 15.72 4.23 -10.19
CA ARG A 638 17.12 4.13 -9.73
C ARG A 638 17.84 2.84 -10.11
N ILE A 639 17.10 1.75 -10.29
CA ILE A 639 17.68 0.45 -10.67
C ILE A 639 18.08 0.53 -12.13
N SER A 640 17.16 0.95 -13.00
CA SER A 640 17.41 1.16 -14.42
C SER A 640 18.46 2.25 -14.67
N GLN A 641 18.45 3.36 -13.91
CA GLN A 641 19.50 4.39 -13.91
C GLN A 641 20.87 3.80 -13.55
N GLY A 642 20.93 2.93 -12.54
CA GLY A 642 22.18 2.29 -12.13
C GLY A 642 22.77 1.40 -13.22
N VAL A 643 21.92 0.65 -13.93
CA VAL A 643 22.33 -0.14 -15.09
C VAL A 643 22.76 0.78 -16.23
N HIS A 644 21.96 1.79 -16.57
CA HIS A 644 22.25 2.78 -17.61
C HIS A 644 23.62 3.44 -17.42
N ALA A 645 23.90 3.97 -16.22
CA ALA A 645 25.15 4.64 -15.91
C ALA A 645 26.38 3.71 -16.06
N TYR A 646 26.25 2.45 -15.65
CA TYR A 646 27.32 1.46 -15.84
C TYR A 646 27.57 1.14 -17.31
N LEU A 647 26.50 0.99 -18.11
CA LEU A 647 26.62 0.75 -19.54
C LEU A 647 27.29 1.93 -20.25
N GLN A 648 26.97 3.17 -19.86
CA GLN A 648 27.66 4.37 -20.34
C GLN A 648 29.14 4.34 -19.95
N GLU A 649 29.46 4.06 -18.68
CA GLU A 649 30.84 3.98 -18.17
C GLU A 649 31.69 2.96 -18.94
N LYS A 650 31.12 1.80 -19.26
CA LYS A 650 31.81 0.74 -20.01
C LYS A 650 31.73 0.89 -21.53
N GLY A 651 31.01 1.89 -22.03
CA GLY A 651 30.81 2.14 -23.46
C GLY A 651 30.05 1.02 -24.17
N ILE A 652 29.11 0.36 -23.48
CA ILE A 652 28.29 -0.72 -24.04
C ILE A 652 27.08 -0.08 -24.75
N PRO A 653 26.86 -0.34 -26.05
CA PRO A 653 25.70 0.18 -26.78
C PRO A 653 24.39 -0.31 -26.17
N HIS A 654 23.49 0.61 -25.87
CA HIS A 654 22.16 0.31 -25.34
C HIS A 654 21.19 1.45 -25.60
N VAL A 655 19.90 1.15 -25.52
CA VAL A 655 18.83 2.13 -25.48
C VAL A 655 18.52 2.46 -24.02
N TRP A 656 18.45 3.75 -23.71
CA TRP A 656 17.89 4.29 -22.47
C TRP A 656 16.62 5.06 -22.79
N HIS A 657 15.47 4.59 -22.31
CA HIS A 657 14.18 5.23 -22.56
C HIS A 657 13.44 5.50 -21.24
N VAL A 658 13.22 6.78 -20.95
CA VAL A 658 12.44 7.21 -19.79
C VAL A 658 11.21 7.96 -20.25
N ASP A 659 10.04 7.35 -20.15
CA ASP A 659 8.77 7.96 -20.54
C ASP A 659 8.09 8.71 -19.37
N GLY A 660 6.89 9.25 -19.62
CA GLY A 660 6.14 10.05 -18.66
C GLY A 660 5.30 9.25 -17.66
N HIS A 661 5.44 7.92 -17.60
CA HIS A 661 4.52 7.02 -16.88
C HIS A 661 5.12 6.53 -15.54
N ALA A 662 4.31 5.83 -14.73
CA ALA A 662 4.71 5.28 -13.44
C ALA A 662 5.05 3.78 -13.57
N HIS A 663 5.09 3.06 -12.46
CA HIS A 663 5.22 1.60 -12.44
C HIS A 663 3.89 0.94 -12.87
N ASP A 664 3.51 1.11 -14.13
CA ASP A 664 2.17 0.80 -14.62
C ASP A 664 2.17 0.16 -16.03
N ALA A 665 0.99 -0.36 -16.42
CA ALA A 665 0.81 -1.07 -17.68
C ALA A 665 1.09 -0.22 -18.93
N THR A 666 0.96 1.10 -18.85
CA THR A 666 1.21 1.99 -19.99
C THR A 666 2.69 2.02 -20.32
N GLU A 667 3.55 2.16 -19.29
CA GLU A 667 5.01 2.09 -19.45
C GLU A 667 5.44 0.74 -20.07
N TRP A 668 4.94 -0.39 -19.55
CA TRP A 668 5.30 -1.71 -20.08
C TRP A 668 4.81 -1.93 -21.52
N LYS A 669 3.59 -1.48 -21.84
CA LYS A 669 3.02 -1.59 -23.17
C LYS A 669 3.77 -0.72 -24.19
N ASN A 670 4.10 0.51 -23.82
CA ASN A 670 4.85 1.43 -24.68
C ASN A 670 6.25 0.91 -24.99
N ASN A 671 6.92 0.36 -23.98
CA ASN A 671 8.24 -0.23 -24.17
C ASN A 671 8.20 -1.51 -25.01
N LEU A 672 7.19 -2.37 -24.83
CA LEU A 672 7.00 -3.53 -25.71
C LEU A 672 6.78 -3.09 -27.16
N TYR A 673 5.98 -2.05 -27.41
CA TYR A 673 5.75 -1.50 -28.74
C TYR A 673 7.04 -1.09 -29.42
N TYR A 674 7.92 -0.33 -28.75
CA TYR A 674 9.18 0.10 -29.36
C TYR A 674 10.23 -1.00 -29.45
N PHE A 675 10.29 -1.87 -28.45
CA PHE A 675 11.25 -2.98 -28.41
C PHE A 675 10.97 -3.96 -29.55
N ALA A 676 9.72 -4.40 -29.71
CA ALA A 676 9.33 -5.37 -30.74
C ALA A 676 9.64 -4.90 -32.16
N GLN A 677 9.57 -3.59 -32.43
CA GLN A 677 9.90 -3.03 -33.74
C GLN A 677 11.38 -3.17 -34.11
N ARG A 678 12.27 -3.35 -33.12
CA ARG A 678 13.73 -3.38 -33.32
C ARG A 678 14.31 -4.77 -33.27
N LEU A 679 13.56 -5.75 -32.76
CA LEU A 679 14.05 -7.12 -32.63
C LEU A 679 14.37 -7.73 -34.00
N PHE A 680 15.50 -8.44 -34.06
CA PHE A 680 15.93 -9.30 -35.17
C PHE A 680 16.19 -8.57 -36.50
N ARG A 681 16.55 -7.27 -36.43
CA ARG A 681 16.84 -6.43 -37.59
C ARG A 681 18.33 -6.22 -37.86
#